data_AF-A0A941M128-F1
#
_entry.id   AF-A0A941M128-F1
#
_cell.length_a   1.000
_cell.length_b   1.000
_cell.length_c   1.000
_cell.angle_alpha   90.00
_cell.angle_beta   90.00
_cell.angle_gamma   90.00
#
_symmetry.space_group_name_H-M   'P 1'
#
loop_
_entity.id
_entity.type
_entity.pdbx_description
1 polymer ?
#
loop_
_entity_poly.entity_id
_entity_poly.type
_entity_poly.pdbx_seq_one_letter_code
_entity_poly.pdbx_strand_id
1 'polypeptide(L)'
;MFQKERLGAAILVAFLITPLLGLPPTRFGFYPQLGMIIPCIWFLGGCAGLWSCYILQKNPYLSLRIFKMPIVWGPFLLSGLTLGLSIFHPLPLRNWVGANQVPEGILTFLTIGFTSFVAVVVYYMKRYNKLILKVAVGTLVILAILTIIGAPNSFIEVLRGWEWAPLYFDDYLIFIMMGTCGIYLALRSKFHHPFLWDALFILLMGTLFGFIQNSTLKGAAFISIGVCATFFILAKLGFKSWQKIFLALIPIGLMIGITTGIVFYDELQEIFSIPFYSTLESRTNLIRAVYVNFTNMPIDLSSIKDLLIGRGWGGYGDAVTSNLFLIEKVALYKTGSFDPSWEFISRDLMHSHNSLAEIFNALGLLGVMALFGINIALFQSIRQDTFMGGLFYLVMILVLELLWFQLPNTIPFTVLGSAFLLRRSFFPFKIGKKLILGDKKKKYAALSIKVLSFLMMSWALFYGVLDYQMHEKLALRPERSLFLSMQNYLNSPFTAFEALIGGSRQVGYARSVTYEFVRAVRQSPKEDYGPAVRASLSIAQDLIKNFSRGGNANAHTVANNIYGEMAISPETKTYFFHSLEPFQNWKSAAQSLIKFVPFRADILIPHLSVLMERGQEKEVLDLSERILKKDPSHPVALWYKGGVLVGRDRTFQEGICNLQEGIYFGIERFMPIPKDEKEKIMSVNILCGFSKNHR
;
A
#
# COMPACT_ATOMS: atom_id res chain seq x y z
N MET A 1 -42.31 -0.18 -10.26
CA MET A 1 -40.99 -0.65 -10.74
C MET A 1 -40.05 0.52 -11.05
N PHE A 2 -40.50 1.52 -11.82
CA PHE A 2 -39.75 2.73 -12.19
C PHE A 2 -39.07 3.53 -11.06
N GLN A 3 -39.69 3.69 -9.87
CA GLN A 3 -39.06 4.42 -8.76
C GLN A 3 -37.80 3.73 -8.23
N LYS A 4 -37.79 2.39 -8.18
CA LYS A 4 -36.66 1.61 -7.62
C LYS A 4 -35.54 1.41 -8.65
N GLU A 5 -35.86 1.52 -9.93
CA GLU A 5 -34.91 1.64 -11.02
C GLU A 5 -34.07 2.92 -10.94
N ARG A 6 -34.70 4.05 -10.58
CA ARG A 6 -34.00 5.33 -10.38
C ARG A 6 -32.95 5.25 -9.27
N LEU A 7 -33.20 4.46 -8.23
CA LEU A 7 -32.29 4.31 -7.10
C LEU A 7 -30.93 3.70 -7.51
N GLY A 8 -30.93 2.66 -8.37
CA GLY A 8 -29.68 2.07 -8.85
C GLY A 8 -28.83 3.06 -9.66
N ALA A 9 -29.47 3.85 -10.53
CA ALA A 9 -28.79 4.91 -11.27
C ALA A 9 -28.28 6.02 -10.33
N ALA A 10 -29.05 6.42 -9.33
CA ALA A 10 -28.64 7.41 -8.33
C ALA A 10 -27.42 6.95 -7.51
N ILE A 11 -27.37 5.66 -7.12
CA ILE A 11 -26.20 5.08 -6.44
C ILE A 11 -24.95 5.20 -7.33
N LEU A 12 -25.03 4.88 -8.63
CA LEU A 12 -23.88 5.00 -9.52
C LEU A 12 -23.45 6.44 -9.79
N VAL A 13 -24.41 7.37 -9.90
CA VAL A 13 -24.10 8.81 -10.03
C VAL A 13 -23.39 9.29 -8.79
N ALA A 14 -23.91 8.98 -7.59
CA ALA A 14 -23.26 9.27 -6.32
C ALA A 14 -21.86 8.65 -6.24
N PHE A 15 -21.70 7.41 -6.71
CA PHE A 15 -20.43 6.71 -6.74
C PHE A 15 -19.41 7.38 -7.66
N LEU A 16 -19.82 7.85 -8.84
CA LEU A 16 -18.96 8.56 -9.78
C LEU A 16 -18.53 9.94 -9.30
N ILE A 17 -19.28 10.59 -8.41
CA ILE A 17 -18.93 11.91 -7.88
C ILE A 17 -18.19 11.85 -6.54
N THR A 18 -18.07 10.68 -5.90
CA THR A 18 -17.29 10.55 -4.65
C THR A 18 -15.86 11.09 -4.74
N PRO A 19 -15.15 11.05 -5.90
CA PRO A 19 -13.81 11.62 -5.98
C PRO A 19 -13.76 13.13 -5.70
N LEU A 20 -14.87 13.84 -5.91
CA LEU A 20 -15.00 15.27 -5.58
C LEU A 20 -15.07 15.53 -4.08
N LEU A 21 -15.26 14.50 -3.24
CA LEU A 21 -15.18 14.64 -1.78
C LEU A 21 -13.73 14.83 -1.29
N GLY A 22 -12.73 14.67 -2.17
CA GLY A 22 -11.35 15.06 -1.88
C GLY A 22 -11.12 16.58 -1.87
N LEU A 23 -12.15 17.38 -2.14
CA LEU A 23 -12.13 18.85 -2.10
C LEU A 23 -12.51 19.38 -0.71
N PRO A 24 -12.05 20.58 -0.31
CA PRO A 24 -12.58 21.27 0.88
C PRO A 24 -14.10 21.49 0.80
N PRO A 25 -14.85 21.44 1.94
CA PRO A 25 -14.39 21.21 3.31
C PRO A 25 -14.31 19.71 3.69
N THR A 26 -14.56 18.79 2.76
CA THR A 26 -14.54 17.33 3.02
C THR A 26 -13.14 16.71 2.92
N ARG A 27 -12.13 17.52 2.61
CA ARG A 27 -10.70 17.17 2.62
C ARG A 27 -10.18 17.12 4.07
N PHE A 28 -10.34 15.99 4.74
CA PHE A 28 -9.85 15.74 6.09
C PHE A 28 -9.33 14.30 6.22
N GLY A 29 -8.72 14.00 7.36
CA GLY A 29 -8.09 12.71 7.66
C GLY A 29 -6.58 12.80 7.78
N PHE A 30 -5.93 11.67 8.07
CA PHE A 30 -4.46 11.57 8.01
C PHE A 30 -3.94 11.63 6.56
N TYR A 31 -4.74 11.10 5.63
CA TYR A 31 -4.58 11.30 4.18
C TYR A 31 -5.73 12.18 3.69
N PRO A 32 -5.57 13.52 3.68
CA PRO A 32 -6.70 14.44 3.54
C PRO A 32 -7.53 14.25 2.26
N GLN A 33 -6.90 13.77 1.18
CA GLN A 33 -7.57 13.51 -0.09
C GLN A 33 -8.43 12.24 -0.08
N LEU A 34 -8.22 11.33 0.88
CA LEU A 34 -8.85 10.01 0.89
C LEU A 34 -9.75 9.78 2.10
N GLY A 35 -9.55 10.52 3.19
CA GLY A 35 -10.21 10.29 4.47
C GLY A 35 -11.73 10.20 4.40
N MET A 36 -12.37 11.12 3.65
CA MET A 36 -13.82 11.07 3.40
C MET A 36 -14.23 10.18 2.21
N ILE A 37 -13.35 10.03 1.21
CA ILE A 37 -13.65 9.24 0.01
C ILE A 37 -13.85 7.76 0.35
N ILE A 38 -12.94 7.18 1.15
CA ILE A 38 -12.96 5.77 1.55
C ILE A 38 -14.29 5.37 2.21
N PRO A 39 -14.72 6.01 3.33
CA PRO A 39 -15.98 5.67 3.97
C PRO A 39 -17.18 5.93 3.06
N CYS A 40 -17.18 6.98 2.23
CA CYS A 40 -18.28 7.21 1.28
C CYS A 40 -18.39 6.11 0.21
N ILE A 41 -17.26 5.63 -0.31
CA ILE A 41 -17.21 4.51 -1.26
C ILE A 41 -17.80 3.25 -0.60
N TRP A 42 -17.40 2.92 0.63
CA TRP A 42 -17.93 1.78 1.36
C TRP A 42 -19.42 1.91 1.69
N PHE A 43 -19.87 3.10 2.07
CA PHE A 43 -21.27 3.39 2.33
C PHE A 43 -22.13 3.16 1.09
N LEU A 44 -21.70 3.69 -0.06
CA LEU A 44 -22.35 3.46 -1.35
C LEU A 44 -22.27 1.99 -1.79
N GLY A 45 -21.19 1.28 -1.45
CA GLY A 45 -21.08 -0.17 -1.60
C GLY A 45 -22.15 -0.94 -0.82
N GLY A 46 -22.42 -0.54 0.42
CA GLY A 46 -23.51 -1.09 1.23
C GLY A 46 -24.90 -0.75 0.65
N CYS A 47 -25.12 0.49 0.20
CA CYS A 47 -26.35 0.86 -0.51
C CYS A 47 -26.55 0.02 -1.78
N ALA A 48 -25.48 -0.21 -2.55
CA ALA A 48 -25.46 -1.07 -3.72
C ALA A 48 -25.79 -2.53 -3.35
N GLY A 49 -25.31 -3.03 -2.21
CA GLY A 49 -25.63 -4.36 -1.69
C GLY A 49 -27.10 -4.51 -1.31
N LEU A 50 -27.70 -3.54 -0.60
CA LEU A 50 -29.14 -3.54 -0.29
C LEU A 50 -29.99 -3.52 -1.56
N TRP A 51 -29.60 -2.72 -2.56
CA TRP A 51 -30.30 -2.69 -3.84
C TRP A 51 -30.13 -4.00 -4.62
N SER A 52 -28.93 -4.60 -4.61
CA SER A 52 -28.67 -5.92 -5.20
C SER A 52 -29.54 -7.01 -4.56
N CYS A 53 -29.72 -6.96 -3.24
CA CYS A 53 -30.65 -7.84 -2.53
C CYS A 53 -32.10 -7.64 -2.98
N TYR A 54 -32.54 -6.39 -3.16
CA TYR A 54 -33.87 -6.09 -3.70
C TYR A 54 -34.06 -6.69 -5.10
N ILE A 55 -33.08 -6.55 -6.00
CA ILE A 55 -33.13 -7.14 -7.34
C ILE A 55 -33.11 -8.68 -7.27
N LEU A 56 -32.32 -9.29 -6.36
CA LEU A 56 -32.32 -10.73 -6.12
C LEU A 56 -33.71 -11.25 -5.71
N GLN A 57 -34.40 -10.50 -4.86
CA GLN A 57 -35.74 -10.86 -4.42
C GLN A 57 -36.78 -10.76 -5.54
N LYS A 58 -36.72 -9.69 -6.35
CA LYS A 58 -37.70 -9.41 -7.42
C LYS A 58 -37.44 -10.15 -8.72
N ASN A 59 -36.19 -10.25 -9.14
CA ASN A 59 -35.76 -10.93 -10.35
C ASN A 59 -34.54 -11.81 -10.06
N PRO A 60 -34.76 -12.99 -9.43
CA PRO A 60 -33.67 -13.89 -9.06
C PRO A 60 -32.91 -14.39 -10.28
N TYR A 61 -33.57 -14.62 -11.41
CA TYR A 61 -32.92 -15.11 -12.62
C TYR A 61 -31.90 -14.11 -13.17
N LEU A 62 -32.29 -12.84 -13.31
CA LEU A 62 -31.38 -11.77 -13.72
C LEU A 62 -30.22 -11.64 -12.74
N SER A 63 -30.52 -11.61 -11.44
CA SER A 63 -29.52 -11.46 -10.39
C SER A 63 -28.49 -12.57 -10.43
N LEU A 64 -28.93 -13.82 -10.58
CA LEU A 64 -28.04 -14.98 -10.68
C LEU A 64 -27.17 -14.94 -11.93
N ARG A 65 -27.69 -14.41 -13.04
CA ARG A 65 -26.91 -14.22 -14.26
C ARG A 65 -25.80 -13.18 -14.07
N ILE A 66 -26.09 -12.13 -13.31
CA ILE A 66 -25.13 -11.05 -13.01
C ILE A 66 -24.10 -11.49 -11.97
N PHE A 67 -24.51 -12.17 -10.89
CA PHE A 67 -23.57 -12.77 -9.93
C PHE A 67 -22.65 -13.82 -10.56
N LYS A 68 -22.99 -14.37 -11.73
CA LYS A 68 -22.11 -15.24 -12.53
C LYS A 68 -21.12 -14.48 -13.41
N MET A 69 -21.06 -13.15 -13.35
CA MET A 69 -20.07 -12.37 -14.10
C MET A 69 -18.80 -12.22 -13.26
N PRO A 70 -17.60 -12.46 -13.83
CA PRO A 70 -16.33 -12.38 -13.09
C PRO A 70 -16.08 -11.05 -12.40
N ILE A 71 -16.50 -9.95 -13.02
CA ILE A 71 -16.42 -8.61 -12.43
C ILE A 71 -17.26 -8.45 -11.15
N VAL A 72 -18.24 -9.33 -10.93
CA VAL A 72 -19.09 -9.35 -9.73
C VAL A 72 -18.58 -10.39 -8.74
N TRP A 73 -18.40 -11.66 -9.13
CA TRP A 73 -18.00 -12.71 -8.19
C TRP A 73 -16.53 -12.68 -7.81
N GLY A 74 -15.64 -12.18 -8.66
CA GLY A 74 -14.20 -12.12 -8.38
C GLY A 74 -13.89 -11.36 -7.09
N PRO A 75 -14.39 -10.12 -6.92
CA PRO A 75 -14.26 -9.39 -5.66
C PRO A 75 -14.89 -10.11 -4.45
N PHE A 76 -16.02 -10.80 -4.62
CA PHE A 76 -16.60 -11.62 -3.54
C PHE A 76 -15.72 -12.83 -3.18
N LEU A 77 -15.05 -13.45 -4.15
CA LEU A 77 -14.09 -14.53 -3.91
C LEU A 77 -12.90 -14.02 -3.09
N LEU A 78 -12.31 -12.88 -3.47
CA LEU A 78 -11.22 -12.27 -2.70
C LEU A 78 -11.67 -11.85 -1.31
N SER A 79 -12.89 -11.30 -1.17
CA SER A 79 -13.48 -10.97 0.13
C SER A 79 -13.64 -12.21 1.02
N GLY A 80 -14.19 -13.30 0.47
CA GLY A 80 -14.40 -14.55 1.18
C GLY A 80 -13.09 -15.24 1.59
N LEU A 81 -12.11 -15.24 0.68
CA LEU A 81 -10.76 -15.74 0.96
C LEU A 81 -10.09 -14.91 2.07
N THR A 82 -10.11 -13.58 1.93
CA THR A 82 -9.57 -12.65 2.94
C THR A 82 -10.23 -12.86 4.30
N LEU A 83 -11.56 -12.96 4.36
CA LEU A 83 -12.29 -13.22 5.60
C LEU A 83 -11.88 -14.56 6.22
N GLY A 84 -11.81 -15.62 5.42
CA GLY A 84 -11.41 -16.95 5.88
C GLY A 84 -9.97 -17.02 6.38
N LEU A 85 -9.05 -16.27 5.77
CA LEU A 85 -7.65 -16.22 6.18
C LEU A 85 -7.40 -15.25 7.35
N SER A 86 -8.24 -14.23 7.51
CA SER A 86 -8.05 -13.18 8.52
C SER A 86 -7.94 -13.69 9.96
N ILE A 87 -8.58 -14.83 10.28
CA ILE A 87 -8.51 -15.46 11.61
C ILE A 87 -7.11 -15.97 11.98
N PHE A 88 -6.25 -16.18 10.98
CA PHE A 88 -4.88 -16.65 11.16
C PHE A 88 -3.86 -15.51 11.20
N HIS A 89 -4.29 -14.28 10.97
CA HIS A 89 -3.46 -13.09 10.97
C HIS A 89 -3.47 -12.43 12.36
N PRO A 90 -2.36 -11.80 12.80
CA PRO A 90 -2.28 -11.20 14.13
C PRO A 90 -3.22 -9.99 14.30
N LEU A 91 -3.61 -9.35 13.18
CA LEU A 91 -4.54 -8.23 13.13
C LEU A 91 -5.70 -8.56 12.17
N PRO A 92 -6.71 -9.34 12.61
CA PRO A 92 -7.81 -9.76 11.72
C PRO A 92 -8.59 -8.58 11.16
N LEU A 93 -8.88 -7.55 11.97
CA LEU A 93 -9.64 -6.38 11.55
C LEU A 93 -8.88 -5.46 10.58
N ARG A 94 -7.55 -5.52 10.53
CA ARG A 94 -6.77 -4.84 9.49
C ARG A 94 -7.14 -5.36 8.09
N ASN A 95 -7.44 -6.66 7.95
CA ASN A 95 -7.87 -7.25 6.67
C ASN A 95 -9.24 -6.74 6.17
N TRP A 96 -10.04 -6.14 7.06
CA TRP A 96 -11.34 -5.59 6.68
C TRP A 96 -11.18 -4.27 5.92
N VAL A 97 -10.25 -3.44 6.40
CA VAL A 97 -10.02 -2.08 5.89
C VAL A 97 -8.88 -2.01 4.88
N GLY A 98 -7.84 -2.84 5.01
CA GLY A 98 -6.61 -2.74 4.23
C GLY A 98 -5.59 -1.77 4.84
N ALA A 99 -4.69 -1.23 4.02
CA ALA A 99 -3.88 -0.08 4.40
C ALA A 99 -4.74 1.19 4.40
N ASN A 100 -4.36 2.22 5.16
CA ASN A 100 -5.18 3.45 5.26
C ASN A 100 -5.19 4.25 3.95
N GLN A 101 -4.13 4.14 3.16
CA GLN A 101 -3.92 4.88 1.90
C GLN A 101 -4.54 4.13 0.73
N VAL A 102 -4.34 2.81 0.73
CA VAL A 102 -4.86 1.91 -0.27
C VAL A 102 -5.70 0.87 0.47
N PRO A 103 -7.01 1.11 0.65
CA PRO A 103 -7.91 0.26 1.42
C PRO A 103 -8.23 -1.02 0.67
N GLU A 104 -7.22 -1.82 0.37
CA GLU A 104 -7.37 -3.15 -0.22
C GLU A 104 -7.77 -4.11 0.90
N GLY A 105 -9.07 -4.31 1.08
CA GLY A 105 -9.62 -5.14 2.14
C GLY A 105 -11.03 -5.59 1.82
N ILE A 106 -11.61 -6.36 2.73
CA ILE A 106 -12.95 -6.95 2.57
C ILE A 106 -13.99 -5.89 2.17
N LEU A 107 -14.00 -4.72 2.83
CA LEU A 107 -15.01 -3.69 2.56
C LEU A 107 -14.90 -3.11 1.15
N THR A 108 -13.69 -2.93 0.63
CA THR A 108 -13.46 -2.43 -0.72
C THR A 108 -13.81 -3.49 -1.76
N PHE A 109 -13.42 -4.76 -1.56
CA PHE A 109 -13.80 -5.83 -2.49
C PHE A 109 -15.32 -6.07 -2.52
N LEU A 110 -15.99 -6.04 -1.37
CA LEU A 110 -17.46 -6.09 -1.32
C LEU A 110 -18.08 -4.89 -2.05
N THR A 111 -17.51 -3.69 -1.89
CA THR A 111 -17.95 -2.49 -2.59
C THR A 111 -17.83 -2.67 -4.10
N ILE A 112 -16.66 -3.10 -4.60
CA ILE A 112 -16.41 -3.38 -6.02
C ILE A 112 -17.43 -4.42 -6.53
N GLY A 113 -17.66 -5.52 -5.81
CA GLY A 113 -18.61 -6.56 -6.21
C GLY A 113 -20.06 -6.06 -6.29
N PHE A 114 -20.56 -5.37 -5.26
CA PHE A 114 -21.93 -4.85 -5.25
C PHE A 114 -22.15 -3.71 -6.24
N THR A 115 -21.22 -2.77 -6.34
CA THR A 115 -21.33 -1.65 -7.31
C THR A 115 -21.21 -2.15 -8.75
N SER A 116 -20.37 -3.16 -9.02
CA SER A 116 -20.33 -3.84 -10.32
C SER A 116 -21.67 -4.49 -10.67
N PHE A 117 -22.34 -5.12 -9.70
CA PHE A 117 -23.69 -5.65 -9.90
C PHE A 117 -24.67 -4.54 -10.32
N VAL A 118 -24.68 -3.42 -9.60
CA VAL A 118 -25.54 -2.26 -9.91
C VAL A 118 -25.22 -1.71 -11.30
N ALA A 119 -23.94 -1.54 -11.64
CA ALA A 119 -23.47 -1.06 -12.93
C ALA A 119 -23.96 -1.93 -14.09
N VAL A 120 -23.87 -3.26 -13.96
CA VAL A 120 -24.39 -4.19 -14.97
C VAL A 120 -25.91 -4.04 -15.13
N VAL A 121 -26.69 -3.96 -14.04
CA VAL A 121 -28.15 -3.79 -14.14
C VAL A 121 -28.51 -2.47 -14.82
N VAL A 122 -27.91 -1.36 -14.37
CA VAL A 122 -28.16 -0.01 -14.92
C VAL A 122 -27.77 0.07 -16.40
N TYR A 123 -26.69 -0.60 -16.80
CA TYR A 123 -26.29 -0.69 -18.21
C TYR A 123 -27.41 -1.26 -19.10
N TYR A 124 -28.13 -2.28 -18.62
CA TYR A 124 -29.26 -2.88 -19.36
C TYR A 124 -30.49 -1.98 -19.42
N MET A 125 -30.61 -1.00 -18.53
CA MET A 125 -31.76 -0.08 -18.48
C MET A 125 -31.74 1.00 -19.56
N LYS A 126 -30.70 1.07 -20.41
CA LYS A 126 -30.47 1.92 -21.60
C LYS A 126 -30.65 3.44 -21.42
N ARG A 127 -31.77 3.89 -20.85
CA ARG A 127 -32.16 5.27 -20.56
C ARG A 127 -31.10 6.02 -19.76
N TYR A 128 -30.43 5.35 -18.82
CA TYR A 128 -29.46 6.00 -17.93
C TYR A 128 -28.02 5.99 -18.46
N ASN A 129 -27.71 5.21 -19.50
CA ASN A 129 -26.31 5.05 -19.95
C ASN A 129 -25.69 6.38 -20.41
N LYS A 130 -26.46 7.22 -21.11
CA LYS A 130 -26.00 8.55 -21.52
C LYS A 130 -25.76 9.47 -20.32
N LEU A 131 -26.61 9.40 -19.29
CA LEU A 131 -26.43 10.17 -18.06
C LEU A 131 -25.15 9.73 -17.34
N ILE A 132 -24.95 8.43 -17.15
CA ILE A 132 -23.77 7.87 -16.50
C ILE A 132 -22.48 8.30 -17.22
N LEU A 133 -22.45 8.22 -18.55
CA LEU A 133 -21.28 8.68 -19.31
C LEU A 133 -21.06 10.20 -19.17
N LYS A 134 -22.11 11.01 -19.23
CA LYS A 134 -22.00 12.47 -19.03
C LYS A 134 -21.44 12.81 -17.65
N VAL A 135 -21.93 12.14 -16.60
CA VAL A 135 -21.42 12.33 -15.23
C VAL A 135 -19.96 11.89 -15.15
N ALA A 136 -19.60 10.72 -15.69
CA ALA A 136 -18.22 10.25 -15.68
C ALA A 136 -17.27 11.23 -16.40
N VAL A 137 -17.61 11.69 -17.60
CA VAL A 137 -16.80 12.66 -18.35
C VAL A 137 -16.74 14.00 -17.61
N GLY A 138 -17.86 14.48 -17.08
CA GLY A 138 -17.91 15.73 -16.31
C GLY A 138 -17.02 15.68 -15.07
N THR A 139 -17.12 14.61 -14.28
CA THR A 139 -16.24 14.40 -13.12
C THR A 139 -14.77 14.29 -13.55
N LEU A 140 -14.45 13.52 -14.61
CA LEU A 140 -13.08 13.41 -15.12
C LEU A 140 -12.50 14.79 -15.48
N VAL A 141 -13.26 15.63 -16.20
CA VAL A 141 -12.80 16.97 -16.60
C VAL A 141 -12.56 17.84 -15.37
N ILE A 142 -13.48 17.84 -14.40
CA ILE A 142 -13.31 18.60 -13.16
C ILE A 142 -12.07 18.13 -12.40
N LEU A 143 -11.91 16.82 -12.21
CA LEU A 143 -10.75 16.24 -11.52
C LEU A 143 -9.46 16.58 -12.25
N ALA A 144 -9.42 16.44 -13.58
CA ALA A 144 -8.24 16.72 -14.39
C ALA A 144 -7.82 18.19 -14.30
N ILE A 145 -8.75 19.13 -14.48
CA ILE A 145 -8.45 20.56 -14.40
C ILE A 145 -7.89 20.91 -13.01
N LEU A 146 -8.58 20.52 -11.94
CA LEU A 146 -8.16 20.85 -10.57
C LEU A 146 -6.82 20.18 -10.21
N THR A 147 -6.61 18.95 -10.67
CA THR A 147 -5.36 18.20 -10.41
C THR A 147 -4.19 18.79 -11.17
N ILE A 148 -4.34 19.07 -12.46
CA ILE A 148 -3.25 19.62 -13.30
C ILE A 148 -2.85 21.01 -12.81
N ILE A 149 -3.83 21.85 -12.48
CA ILE A 149 -3.59 23.21 -11.95
C ILE A 149 -2.96 23.15 -10.55
N GLY A 150 -3.37 22.20 -9.72
CA GLY A 150 -2.93 22.09 -8.34
C GLY A 150 -1.71 21.18 -8.10
N ALA A 151 -1.22 20.50 -9.14
CA ALA A 151 -0.12 19.55 -9.03
C ALA A 151 1.16 20.23 -8.52
N PRO A 152 2.07 19.51 -7.84
CA PRO A 152 3.37 20.05 -7.43
C PRO A 152 4.18 20.64 -8.60
N ASN A 153 4.01 20.04 -9.78
CA ASN A 153 4.67 20.45 -11.02
C ASN A 153 3.81 21.38 -11.89
N SER A 154 2.79 22.02 -11.30
CA SER A 154 1.91 22.94 -12.01
C SER A 154 2.70 24.08 -12.67
N PHE A 155 2.22 24.46 -13.87
CA PHE A 155 2.72 25.63 -14.61
C PHE A 155 2.25 26.95 -13.99
N ILE A 156 1.27 26.92 -13.07
CA ILE A 156 0.83 28.09 -12.30
C ILE A 156 1.47 28.01 -10.92
N GLU A 157 2.55 28.76 -10.72
CA GLU A 157 3.38 28.70 -9.51
C GLU A 157 2.60 28.92 -8.21
N VAL A 158 1.67 29.89 -8.19
CA VAL A 158 0.83 30.22 -7.04
C VAL A 158 -0.12 29.08 -6.64
N LEU A 159 -0.38 28.13 -7.55
CA LEU A 159 -1.30 27.00 -7.33
C LEU A 159 -0.56 25.67 -7.15
N ARG A 160 0.77 25.65 -7.06
CA ARG A 160 1.50 24.39 -6.78
C ARG A 160 1.12 23.86 -5.40
N GLY A 161 0.68 22.60 -5.35
CA GLY A 161 0.23 21.96 -4.11
C GLY A 161 -1.10 22.50 -3.58
N TRP A 162 -1.92 23.10 -4.44
CA TRP A 162 -3.20 23.70 -4.05
C TRP A 162 -4.12 22.70 -3.35
N GLU A 163 -4.74 23.11 -2.24
CA GLU A 163 -5.63 22.27 -1.43
C GLU A 163 -6.92 21.84 -2.16
N TRP A 164 -7.23 22.46 -3.30
CA TRP A 164 -8.36 22.06 -4.15
C TRP A 164 -7.97 21.03 -5.21
N ALA A 165 -6.72 20.57 -5.24
CA ALA A 165 -6.31 19.42 -6.05
C ALA A 165 -6.86 18.12 -5.44
N PRO A 166 -7.85 17.45 -6.05
CA PRO A 166 -8.44 16.23 -5.50
C PRO A 166 -7.47 15.04 -5.55
N LEU A 167 -6.49 15.11 -6.45
CA LEU A 167 -5.37 14.19 -6.57
C LEU A 167 -4.07 14.96 -6.35
N TYR A 168 -3.18 14.46 -5.51
CA TYR A 168 -1.87 15.09 -5.30
C TYR A 168 -0.94 14.84 -6.49
N PHE A 169 -1.03 13.66 -7.09
CA PHE A 169 -0.27 13.26 -8.27
C PHE A 169 -1.23 13.15 -9.47
N ASP A 170 -0.91 13.86 -10.55
CA ASP A 170 -1.61 13.83 -11.83
C ASP A 170 -1.56 12.45 -12.51
N ASP A 171 -0.54 11.66 -12.21
CA ASP A 171 -0.38 10.24 -12.56
C ASP A 171 -1.66 9.40 -12.37
N TYR A 172 -2.44 9.65 -11.32
CA TYR A 172 -3.66 8.88 -11.04
C TYR A 172 -4.82 9.18 -12.00
N LEU A 173 -4.74 10.25 -12.79
CA LEU A 173 -5.70 10.52 -13.86
C LEU A 173 -5.74 9.36 -14.86
N ILE A 174 -4.66 8.59 -15.01
CA ILE A 174 -4.63 7.46 -15.94
C ILE A 174 -5.70 6.40 -15.64
N PHE A 175 -5.98 6.09 -14.37
CA PHE A 175 -7.03 5.12 -14.02
C PHE A 175 -8.42 5.66 -14.33
N ILE A 176 -8.63 6.96 -14.10
CA ILE A 176 -9.90 7.63 -14.39
C ILE A 176 -10.12 7.70 -15.91
N MET A 177 -9.07 8.02 -16.67
CA MET A 177 -9.04 8.01 -18.13
C MET A 177 -9.38 6.61 -18.65
N MET A 178 -8.72 5.57 -18.13
CA MET A 178 -8.95 4.19 -18.56
C MET A 178 -10.35 3.68 -18.20
N GLY A 179 -10.83 3.96 -16.99
CA GLY A 179 -12.20 3.66 -16.59
C GLY A 179 -13.23 4.34 -17.50
N THR A 180 -13.03 5.64 -17.79
CA THR A 180 -13.89 6.41 -18.71
C THR A 180 -13.82 5.88 -20.14
N CYS A 181 -12.63 5.49 -20.61
CA CYS A 181 -12.42 4.82 -21.89
C CYS A 181 -13.22 3.52 -21.97
N GLY A 182 -13.21 2.72 -20.91
CA GLY A 182 -14.02 1.51 -20.82
C GLY A 182 -15.52 1.79 -20.97
N ILE A 183 -16.04 2.81 -20.27
CA ILE A 183 -17.45 3.24 -20.37
C ILE A 183 -17.76 3.73 -21.79
N TYR A 184 -16.89 4.55 -22.38
CA TYR A 184 -17.04 5.07 -23.74
C TYR A 184 -17.10 3.94 -24.77
N LEU A 185 -16.12 3.04 -24.78
CA LEU A 185 -16.05 1.91 -25.71
C LEU A 185 -17.28 1.01 -25.61
N ALA A 186 -17.81 0.78 -24.40
CA ALA A 186 -19.02 0.00 -24.21
C ALA A 186 -20.30 0.68 -24.74
N LEU A 187 -20.29 2.01 -24.90
CA LEU A 187 -21.41 2.82 -25.38
C LEU A 187 -21.21 3.38 -26.80
N ARG A 188 -20.03 3.18 -27.40
CA ARG A 188 -19.63 3.71 -28.71
C ARG A 188 -20.69 3.49 -29.80
N SER A 189 -21.28 2.29 -29.86
CA SER A 189 -22.31 1.94 -30.85
C SER A 189 -23.65 2.67 -30.68
N LYS A 190 -23.85 3.41 -29.59
CA LYS A 190 -25.08 4.18 -29.31
C LYS A 190 -25.00 5.63 -29.79
N PHE A 191 -23.87 6.06 -30.33
CA PHE A 191 -23.69 7.39 -30.90
C PHE A 191 -24.05 7.40 -32.38
N HIS A 192 -24.68 8.48 -32.83
CA HIS A 192 -25.07 8.65 -34.23
C HIS A 192 -23.84 8.82 -35.14
N HIS A 193 -22.82 9.55 -34.66
CA HIS A 193 -21.56 9.81 -35.38
C HIS A 193 -20.36 9.27 -34.59
N PRO A 194 -20.13 7.96 -34.53
CA PRO A 194 -19.10 7.36 -33.68
C PRO A 194 -17.69 7.89 -33.98
N PHE A 195 -17.37 8.17 -35.25
CA PHE A 195 -16.05 8.70 -35.64
C PHE A 195 -15.75 10.08 -35.06
N LEU A 196 -16.72 10.99 -35.04
CA LEU A 196 -16.55 12.31 -34.42
C LEU A 196 -16.29 12.18 -32.92
N TRP A 197 -17.06 11.31 -32.24
CA TRP A 197 -16.88 11.06 -30.82
C TRP A 197 -15.55 10.34 -30.52
N ASP A 198 -15.09 9.45 -31.41
CA ASP A 198 -13.78 8.81 -31.29
C ASP A 198 -12.67 9.87 -31.38
N ALA A 199 -12.73 10.77 -32.36
CA ALA A 199 -11.74 11.84 -32.52
C ALA A 199 -11.70 12.79 -31.29
N LEU A 200 -12.86 13.22 -30.81
CA LEU A 200 -12.97 14.06 -29.60
C LEU A 200 -12.45 13.32 -28.36
N PHE A 201 -12.78 12.04 -28.22
CA PHE A 201 -12.34 11.23 -27.09
C PHE A 201 -10.83 10.99 -27.12
N ILE A 202 -10.27 10.69 -28.29
CA ILE A 202 -8.82 10.53 -28.49
C ILE A 202 -8.10 11.85 -28.20
N LEU A 203 -8.63 12.99 -28.67
CA LEU A 203 -8.05 14.30 -28.38
C LEU A 203 -8.04 14.59 -26.87
N LEU A 204 -9.16 14.34 -26.18
CA LEU A 204 -9.26 14.49 -24.72
C LEU A 204 -8.25 13.60 -24.00
N MET A 205 -8.22 12.29 -24.30
CA MET A 205 -7.30 11.35 -23.67
C MET A 205 -5.84 11.67 -23.99
N GLY A 206 -5.53 12.02 -25.23
CA GLY A 206 -4.18 12.39 -25.67
C GLY A 206 -3.68 13.66 -24.97
N THR A 207 -4.56 14.66 -24.81
CA THR A 207 -4.25 15.88 -24.06
C THR A 207 -3.94 15.55 -22.60
N LEU A 208 -4.81 14.80 -21.93
CA LEU A 208 -4.61 14.42 -20.52
C LEU A 208 -3.36 13.55 -20.32
N PHE A 209 -3.11 12.63 -21.25
CA PHE A 209 -1.91 11.77 -21.22
C PHE A 209 -0.63 12.58 -21.39
N GLY A 210 -0.67 13.68 -22.15
CA GLY A 210 0.44 14.62 -22.29
C GLY A 210 0.85 15.29 -20.97
N PHE A 211 -0.08 15.44 -20.03
CA PHE A 211 0.21 15.98 -18.69
C PHE A 211 0.84 14.96 -17.74
N ILE A 212 0.65 13.65 -17.98
CA ILE A 212 1.24 12.61 -17.13
C ILE A 212 2.76 12.65 -17.28
N GLN A 213 3.47 12.97 -16.20
CA GLN A 213 4.93 13.09 -16.23
C GLN A 213 5.65 11.77 -15.98
N ASN A 214 4.98 10.81 -15.32
CA ASN A 214 5.59 9.53 -14.95
C ASN A 214 5.86 8.64 -16.17
N SER A 215 7.15 8.39 -16.39
CA SER A 215 7.66 7.62 -17.52
C SER A 215 7.26 6.15 -17.45
N THR A 216 7.10 5.58 -16.25
CA THR A 216 6.61 4.21 -16.09
C THR A 216 5.19 4.05 -16.61
N LEU A 217 4.32 5.05 -16.38
CA LEU A 217 2.95 5.04 -16.89
C LEU A 217 2.89 5.15 -18.42
N LYS A 218 3.84 5.89 -19.02
CA LYS A 218 4.00 5.93 -20.48
C LYS A 218 4.45 4.56 -21.01
N GLY A 219 5.42 3.93 -20.35
CA GLY A 219 5.85 2.56 -20.63
C GLY A 219 4.69 1.55 -20.55
N ALA A 220 3.85 1.66 -19.52
CA ALA A 220 2.66 0.82 -19.33
C ALA A 220 1.69 0.92 -20.54
N ALA A 221 1.46 2.14 -21.05
CA ALA A 221 0.64 2.35 -22.22
C ALA A 221 1.26 1.72 -23.48
N PHE A 222 2.58 1.88 -23.69
CA PHE A 222 3.28 1.26 -24.82
C PHE A 222 3.23 -0.27 -24.77
N ILE A 223 3.49 -0.88 -23.61
CA ILE A 223 3.36 -2.34 -23.41
C ILE A 223 1.95 -2.80 -23.78
N SER A 224 0.94 -2.08 -23.30
CA SER A 224 -0.46 -2.44 -23.53
C SER A 224 -0.85 -2.36 -25.00
N ILE A 225 -0.41 -1.31 -25.71
CA ILE A 225 -0.59 -1.17 -27.17
C ILE A 225 0.13 -2.32 -27.90
N GLY A 226 1.38 -2.61 -27.53
CA GLY A 226 2.19 -3.69 -28.12
C GLY A 226 1.49 -5.05 -27.99
N VAL A 227 1.07 -5.42 -26.79
CA VAL A 227 0.33 -6.67 -26.52
C VAL A 227 -0.94 -6.76 -27.37
N CYS A 228 -1.70 -5.66 -27.46
CA CYS A 228 -2.93 -5.63 -28.26
C CYS A 228 -2.65 -5.75 -29.77
N ALA A 229 -1.61 -5.09 -30.27
CA ALA A 229 -1.19 -5.17 -31.67
C ALA A 229 -0.72 -6.57 -32.03
N THR A 230 0.14 -7.20 -31.20
CA THR A 230 0.57 -8.59 -31.38
C THR A 230 -0.65 -9.52 -31.41
N PHE A 231 -1.60 -9.34 -30.49
CA PHE A 231 -2.81 -10.16 -30.47
C PHE A 231 -3.65 -9.96 -31.74
N PHE A 232 -3.81 -8.73 -32.22
CA PHE A 232 -4.54 -8.44 -33.45
C PHE A 232 -3.91 -9.14 -34.66
N ILE A 233 -2.58 -9.14 -34.76
CA ILE A 233 -1.84 -9.84 -35.81
C ILE A 233 -2.06 -11.36 -35.71
N LEU A 234 -1.89 -11.94 -34.52
CA LEU A 234 -2.13 -13.38 -34.28
C LEU A 234 -3.58 -13.80 -34.56
N ALA A 235 -4.54 -12.91 -34.30
CA ALA A 235 -5.95 -13.14 -34.59
C ALA A 235 -6.19 -13.27 -36.11
N LYS A 236 -5.49 -12.45 -36.92
CA LYS A 236 -5.57 -12.45 -38.38
C LYS A 236 -4.86 -13.65 -39.02
N LEU A 237 -3.82 -14.19 -38.38
CA LEU A 237 -3.09 -15.37 -38.87
C LEU A 237 -3.84 -16.70 -38.71
N GLY A 238 -5.08 -16.72 -38.21
CA GLY A 238 -5.97 -17.88 -38.31
C GLY A 238 -5.83 -18.96 -37.21
N PHE A 239 -5.11 -18.70 -36.13
CA PHE A 239 -4.90 -19.64 -35.00
C PHE A 239 -6.14 -19.87 -34.10
N LYS A 240 -7.31 -20.18 -34.67
CA LYS A 240 -8.61 -20.18 -33.97
C LYS A 240 -8.68 -21.07 -32.72
N SER A 241 -8.06 -22.25 -32.75
CA SER A 241 -8.09 -23.21 -31.62
C SER A 241 -7.20 -22.76 -30.47
N TRP A 242 -6.01 -22.22 -30.78
CA TRP A 242 -5.02 -21.77 -29.81
C TRP A 242 -5.34 -20.39 -29.23
N GLN A 243 -6.03 -19.53 -29.99
CA GLN A 243 -6.39 -18.17 -29.57
C GLN A 243 -7.08 -18.11 -28.20
N LYS A 244 -7.99 -19.05 -27.89
CA LYS A 244 -8.69 -19.04 -26.60
C LYS A 244 -7.78 -19.40 -25.42
N ILE A 245 -6.86 -20.34 -25.62
CA ILE A 245 -5.90 -20.78 -24.60
C ILE A 245 -4.87 -19.66 -24.39
N PHE A 246 -4.30 -19.12 -25.46
CA PHE A 246 -3.37 -17.99 -25.37
C PHE A 246 -4.02 -16.77 -24.71
N LEU A 247 -5.27 -16.42 -25.07
CA LEU A 247 -5.98 -15.31 -24.40
C LEU A 247 -6.18 -15.51 -22.91
N ALA A 248 -6.38 -16.76 -22.46
CA ALA A 248 -6.48 -17.06 -21.05
C ALA A 248 -5.11 -16.97 -20.35
N LEU A 249 -4.01 -17.23 -21.05
CA LEU A 249 -2.67 -17.22 -20.49
C LEU A 249 -1.99 -15.83 -20.53
N ILE A 250 -2.40 -14.93 -21.42
CA ILE A 250 -1.86 -13.56 -21.51
C ILE A 250 -1.81 -12.86 -20.14
N PRO A 251 -2.88 -12.84 -19.33
CA PRO A 251 -2.86 -12.13 -18.06
C PRO A 251 -1.82 -12.73 -17.12
N ILE A 252 -1.75 -14.06 -17.04
CA ILE A 252 -0.78 -14.77 -16.20
C ILE A 252 0.64 -14.47 -16.68
N GLY A 253 0.89 -14.59 -17.98
CA GLY A 253 2.19 -14.33 -18.60
C GLY A 253 2.66 -12.89 -18.38
N LEU A 254 1.76 -11.90 -18.49
CA LEU A 254 2.07 -10.50 -18.21
C LEU A 254 2.38 -10.28 -16.72
N MET A 255 1.55 -10.81 -15.82
CA MET A 255 1.76 -10.65 -14.38
C MET A 255 3.07 -11.25 -13.92
N ILE A 256 3.35 -12.50 -14.31
CA ILE A 256 4.60 -13.18 -13.99
C ILE A 256 5.76 -12.46 -14.69
N GLY A 257 5.68 -12.25 -16.01
CA GLY A 257 6.76 -11.66 -16.79
C GLY A 257 7.17 -10.26 -16.33
N ILE A 258 6.21 -9.37 -16.08
CA ILE A 258 6.50 -8.01 -15.58
C ILE A 258 7.05 -8.07 -14.15
N THR A 259 6.42 -8.82 -13.25
CA THR A 259 6.87 -8.88 -11.85
C THR A 259 8.25 -9.51 -11.74
N THR A 260 8.50 -10.63 -12.42
CA THR A 260 9.83 -11.26 -12.52
C THR A 260 10.83 -10.30 -13.16
N GLY A 261 10.46 -9.60 -14.23
CA GLY A 261 11.32 -8.59 -14.85
C GLY A 261 11.70 -7.44 -13.92
N ILE A 262 10.80 -7.01 -13.02
CA ILE A 262 11.11 -6.01 -11.99
C ILE A 262 12.01 -6.61 -10.90
N VAL A 263 11.76 -7.84 -10.45
CA VAL A 263 12.57 -8.50 -9.42
C VAL A 263 14.02 -8.71 -9.88
N PHE A 264 14.21 -9.10 -11.13
CA PHE A 264 15.51 -9.31 -11.78
C PHE A 264 15.96 -8.11 -12.62
N TYR A 265 15.47 -6.91 -12.27
CA TYR A 265 15.72 -5.72 -13.07
C TYR A 265 17.20 -5.34 -13.14
N ASP A 266 17.92 -5.50 -12.04
CA ASP A 266 19.36 -5.20 -11.96
C ASP A 266 20.15 -6.04 -12.98
N GLU A 267 19.88 -7.34 -13.00
CA GLU A 267 20.50 -8.31 -13.88
C GLU A 267 20.10 -8.07 -15.35
N LEU A 268 18.84 -7.69 -15.60
CA LEU A 268 18.35 -7.37 -16.94
C LEU A 268 18.90 -6.04 -17.46
N GLN A 269 19.15 -5.06 -16.58
CA GLN A 269 19.68 -3.77 -16.97
C GLN A 269 21.09 -3.88 -17.55
N GLU A 270 21.93 -4.74 -16.96
CA GLU A 270 23.29 -5.01 -17.46
C GLU A 270 23.28 -5.51 -18.92
N ILE A 271 22.20 -6.18 -19.34
CA ILE A 271 22.06 -6.78 -20.67
C ILE A 271 21.33 -5.83 -21.65
N PHE A 272 20.24 -5.19 -21.24
CA PHE A 272 19.27 -4.58 -22.18
C PHE A 272 19.21 -3.04 -22.17
N SER A 273 19.96 -2.33 -21.31
CA SER A 273 19.95 -0.85 -21.23
C SER A 273 18.52 -0.26 -21.25
N ILE A 274 17.70 -0.61 -20.25
CA ILE A 274 16.28 -0.27 -20.23
C ILE A 274 16.10 1.22 -19.91
N PRO A 275 15.34 1.98 -20.73
CA PRO A 275 15.29 3.44 -20.64
C PRO A 275 14.37 3.97 -19.51
N PHE A 276 14.32 3.39 -18.31
CA PHE A 276 13.55 3.92 -17.16
C PHE A 276 14.15 3.56 -15.78
N TYR A 277 15.48 3.48 -15.70
CA TYR A 277 16.22 2.86 -14.59
C TYR A 277 15.78 3.25 -13.18
N SER A 278 15.82 4.53 -12.83
CA SER A 278 15.56 4.99 -11.47
C SER A 278 14.15 4.61 -10.97
N THR A 279 13.15 4.66 -11.86
CA THR A 279 11.77 4.33 -11.48
C THR A 279 11.58 2.83 -11.23
N LEU A 280 12.22 1.97 -12.02
CA LEU A 280 12.12 0.52 -11.87
C LEU A 280 12.95 0.03 -10.69
N GLU A 281 14.14 0.57 -10.47
CA GLU A 281 15.00 0.26 -9.31
C GLU A 281 14.24 0.45 -7.99
N SER A 282 13.54 1.58 -7.84
CA SER A 282 12.75 1.84 -6.65
C SER A 282 11.70 0.76 -6.40
N ARG A 283 11.02 0.28 -7.46
CA ARG A 283 10.03 -0.81 -7.38
C ARG A 283 10.67 -2.17 -7.15
N THR A 284 11.84 -2.43 -7.72
CA THR A 284 12.62 -3.63 -7.46
C THR A 284 12.92 -3.76 -5.97
N ASN A 285 13.36 -2.68 -5.33
CA ASN A 285 13.62 -2.66 -3.89
C ASN A 285 12.34 -2.88 -3.07
N LEU A 286 11.22 -2.24 -3.45
CA LEU A 286 9.92 -2.45 -2.81
C LEU A 286 9.47 -3.91 -2.84
N ILE A 287 9.59 -4.56 -4.00
CA ILE A 287 9.15 -5.93 -4.21
C ILE A 287 10.10 -6.92 -3.53
N ARG A 288 11.42 -6.69 -3.60
CA ARG A 288 12.43 -7.51 -2.91
C ARG A 288 12.22 -7.48 -1.40
N ALA A 289 11.94 -6.31 -0.81
CA ALA A 289 11.68 -6.20 0.63
C ALA A 289 10.50 -7.06 1.10
N VAL A 290 9.49 -7.29 0.23
CA VAL A 290 8.39 -8.22 0.50
C VAL A 290 8.85 -9.66 0.38
N TYR A 291 9.49 -10.02 -0.74
CA TYR A 291 9.88 -11.40 -1.02
C TYR A 291 10.95 -11.96 -0.09
N VAL A 292 11.79 -11.10 0.49
CA VAL A 292 12.79 -11.50 1.50
C VAL A 292 12.16 -12.28 2.66
N ASN A 293 10.92 -11.97 3.03
CA ASN A 293 10.19 -12.72 4.06
C ASN A 293 9.95 -14.20 3.71
N PHE A 294 9.99 -14.54 2.43
CA PHE A 294 9.66 -15.85 1.91
C PHE A 294 10.90 -16.59 1.38
N THR A 295 11.95 -15.85 0.97
CA THR A 295 13.17 -16.44 0.41
C THR A 295 14.26 -16.66 1.46
N ASN A 296 14.37 -15.80 2.47
CA ASN A 296 15.52 -15.79 3.38
C ASN A 296 15.20 -16.37 4.77
N MET A 297 13.95 -16.78 5.02
CA MET A 297 13.56 -17.39 6.29
C MET A 297 13.80 -18.91 6.27
N PRO A 298 14.19 -19.52 7.40
CA PRO A 298 14.26 -20.97 7.50
C PRO A 298 12.90 -21.58 7.17
N ILE A 299 12.89 -22.68 6.41
CA ILE A 299 11.65 -23.38 6.04
C ILE A 299 11.09 -24.07 7.30
N ASP A 300 10.25 -23.36 8.02
CA ASP A 300 9.48 -23.85 9.17
C ASP A 300 7.97 -23.76 8.92
N LEU A 301 7.17 -24.27 9.87
CA LEU A 301 5.70 -24.27 9.73
C LEU A 301 5.12 -22.86 9.61
N SER A 302 5.75 -21.87 10.26
CA SER A 302 5.32 -20.48 10.18
C SER A 302 5.57 -19.90 8.79
N SER A 303 6.71 -20.18 8.20
CA SER A 303 7.11 -19.69 6.87
C SER A 303 6.28 -20.35 5.77
N ILE A 304 5.96 -21.64 5.91
CA ILE A 304 5.03 -22.35 5.00
C ILE A 304 3.62 -21.77 5.11
N LYS A 305 3.17 -21.48 6.34
CA LYS A 305 1.87 -20.81 6.56
C LYS A 305 1.86 -19.45 5.84
N ASP A 306 2.83 -18.58 6.12
CA ASP A 306 2.92 -17.26 5.49
C ASP A 306 2.97 -17.38 3.96
N LEU A 307 3.72 -18.33 3.40
CA LEU A 307 3.76 -18.58 1.95
C LEU A 307 2.38 -18.92 1.37
N LEU A 308 1.60 -19.76 2.06
CA LEU A 308 0.31 -20.24 1.58
C LEU A 308 -0.80 -19.20 1.75
N ILE A 309 -0.88 -18.56 2.91
CA ILE A 309 -2.00 -17.70 3.31
C ILE A 309 -1.68 -16.21 3.40
N GLY A 310 -0.40 -15.83 3.28
CA GLY A 310 0.05 -14.45 3.40
C GLY A 310 0.10 -13.95 4.85
N ARG A 311 0.32 -12.63 4.97
CA ARG A 311 0.42 -11.87 6.23
C ARG A 311 -0.75 -10.90 6.45
N GLY A 312 -1.73 -10.96 5.56
CA GLY A 312 -2.90 -10.09 5.57
C GLY A 312 -2.67 -8.73 4.93
N TRP A 313 -3.77 -8.11 4.52
CA TRP A 313 -3.78 -6.76 3.97
C TRP A 313 -3.24 -5.73 4.97
N GLY A 314 -2.60 -4.69 4.44
CA GLY A 314 -1.89 -3.68 5.23
C GLY A 314 -0.56 -4.16 5.82
N GLY A 315 -0.18 -5.43 5.66
CA GLY A 315 1.12 -5.96 6.10
C GLY A 315 2.30 -5.58 5.21
N TYR A 316 2.06 -4.94 4.07
CA TYR A 316 3.11 -4.52 3.15
C TYR A 316 4.08 -3.53 3.79
N GLY A 317 3.56 -2.46 4.41
CA GLY A 317 4.38 -1.47 5.10
C GLY A 317 5.23 -2.09 6.20
N ASP A 318 4.71 -3.11 6.91
CA ASP A 318 5.48 -3.85 7.91
C ASP A 318 6.62 -4.65 7.28
N ALA A 319 6.35 -5.33 6.16
CA ALA A 319 7.35 -6.11 5.44
C ALA A 319 8.51 -5.22 4.97
N VAL A 320 8.22 -4.08 4.33
CA VAL A 320 9.27 -3.17 3.88
C VAL A 320 10.03 -2.58 5.05
N THR A 321 9.32 -2.12 6.09
CA THR A 321 9.96 -1.55 7.28
C THR A 321 10.88 -2.56 7.97
N SER A 322 10.49 -3.84 7.99
CA SER A 322 11.28 -4.88 8.65
C SER A 322 12.48 -5.33 7.85
N ASN A 323 12.41 -5.29 6.52
CA ASN A 323 13.42 -5.90 5.64
C ASN A 323 14.24 -4.89 4.83
N LEU A 324 14.02 -3.59 5.03
CA LEU A 324 14.63 -2.49 4.31
C LEU A 324 16.13 -2.69 4.02
N PHE A 325 16.90 -3.08 5.04
CA PHE A 325 18.36 -3.16 4.96
C PHE A 325 18.92 -4.55 4.63
N LEU A 326 18.05 -5.54 4.47
CA LEU A 326 18.41 -6.83 3.86
C LEU A 326 18.68 -6.68 2.35
N ILE A 327 18.27 -5.56 1.77
CA ILE A 327 18.65 -5.16 0.41
C ILE A 327 20.00 -4.45 0.51
N GLU A 328 21.06 -5.08 0.01
CA GLU A 328 22.46 -4.61 0.14
C GLU A 328 22.67 -3.17 -0.36
N LYS A 329 21.99 -2.79 -1.44
CA LYS A 329 22.09 -1.45 -2.05
C LYS A 329 21.46 -0.34 -1.19
N VAL A 330 20.65 -0.67 -0.20
CA VAL A 330 19.97 0.31 0.66
C VAL A 330 20.92 0.77 1.76
N ALA A 331 21.17 2.08 1.84
CA ALA A 331 22.05 2.73 2.80
C ALA A 331 21.43 4.05 3.28
N LEU A 332 21.72 4.44 4.52
CA LEU A 332 21.39 5.75 5.10
C LEU A 332 22.48 6.79 4.83
N TYR A 333 23.74 6.33 4.79
CA TYR A 333 24.91 7.17 4.60
C TYR A 333 25.65 6.78 3.33
N LYS A 334 26.12 7.79 2.59
CA LYS A 334 27.07 7.66 1.48
C LYS A 334 28.17 8.69 1.67
N THR A 335 29.42 8.26 1.43
CA THR A 335 30.63 9.10 1.54
C THR A 335 30.70 9.90 2.86
N GLY A 336 30.23 9.31 3.96
CA GLY A 336 30.23 9.92 5.29
C GLY A 336 29.12 10.95 5.56
N SER A 337 28.24 11.22 4.59
CA SER A 337 27.11 12.14 4.71
C SER A 337 25.78 11.38 4.71
N PHE A 338 24.77 11.95 5.38
CA PHE A 338 23.40 11.40 5.33
C PHE A 338 22.82 11.65 3.93
N ASP A 339 22.91 10.63 3.08
CA ASP A 339 22.40 10.60 1.71
C ASP A 339 21.79 9.22 1.47
N PRO A 340 20.55 9.01 1.93
CA PRO A 340 19.87 7.74 1.79
C PRO A 340 19.88 7.27 0.34
N SER A 341 20.36 6.05 0.08
CA SER A 341 20.44 5.52 -1.29
C SER A 341 19.07 5.26 -1.91
N TRP A 342 18.01 5.31 -1.10
CA TRP A 342 16.65 5.05 -1.52
C TRP A 342 15.69 6.10 -0.95
N GLU A 343 14.96 6.76 -1.85
CA GLU A 343 14.03 7.86 -1.52
C GLU A 343 12.98 7.47 -0.47
N PHE A 344 12.56 6.20 -0.48
CA PHE A 344 11.50 5.69 0.39
C PHE A 344 11.90 5.50 1.85
N ILE A 345 13.18 5.62 2.19
CA ILE A 345 13.60 5.69 3.60
C ILE A 345 13.08 6.98 4.25
N SER A 346 12.99 8.06 3.46
CA SER A 346 12.55 9.38 3.91
C SER A 346 11.04 9.61 3.75
N ARG A 347 10.34 8.75 3.01
CA ARG A 347 8.92 8.91 2.64
C ARG A 347 8.02 7.87 3.33
N ASP A 348 6.72 8.12 3.31
CA ASP A 348 5.74 7.12 3.72
C ASP A 348 5.59 6.06 2.61
N LEU A 349 5.66 4.80 3.01
CA LEU A 349 5.65 3.63 2.13
C LEU A 349 4.31 2.92 2.22
N MET A 350 3.54 3.00 1.14
CA MET A 350 2.12 2.66 1.19
C MET A 350 1.78 1.39 0.42
N HIS A 351 2.55 1.09 -0.63
CA HIS A 351 2.27 0.02 -1.59
C HIS A 351 3.53 -0.33 -2.40
N SER A 352 3.63 -1.58 -2.86
CA SER A 352 4.69 -2.12 -3.73
C SER A 352 4.70 -1.61 -5.17
N HIS A 353 3.68 -0.83 -5.58
CA HIS A 353 3.35 -0.56 -6.98
C HIS A 353 3.20 -1.82 -7.86
N ASN A 354 2.92 -2.99 -7.25
CA ASN A 354 2.73 -4.24 -7.96
C ASN A 354 1.65 -5.11 -7.27
N SER A 355 0.48 -5.20 -7.89
CA SER A 355 -0.68 -5.91 -7.33
C SER A 355 -0.46 -7.40 -7.10
N LEU A 356 0.42 -8.05 -7.89
CA LEU A 356 0.78 -9.45 -7.67
C LEU A 356 1.57 -9.61 -6.37
N ALA A 357 2.54 -8.72 -6.12
CA ALA A 357 3.32 -8.70 -4.89
C ALA A 357 2.45 -8.36 -3.67
N GLU A 358 1.51 -7.41 -3.78
CA GLU A 358 0.54 -7.11 -2.71
C GLU A 358 -0.34 -8.31 -2.38
N ILE A 359 -0.94 -8.94 -3.41
CA ILE A 359 -1.84 -10.08 -3.20
C ILE A 359 -1.09 -11.28 -2.64
N PHE A 360 0.14 -11.51 -3.10
CA PHE A 360 1.00 -12.54 -2.53
C PHE A 360 1.33 -12.25 -1.07
N ASN A 361 1.72 -11.01 -0.73
CA ASN A 361 1.98 -10.61 0.64
C ASN A 361 0.73 -10.73 1.53
N ALA A 362 -0.44 -10.36 1.02
CA ALA A 362 -1.67 -10.32 1.81
C ALA A 362 -2.34 -11.69 1.97
N LEU A 363 -2.35 -12.51 0.91
CA LEU A 363 -3.16 -13.74 0.81
C LEU A 363 -2.34 -14.98 0.37
N GLY A 364 -1.02 -14.85 0.22
CA GLY A 364 -0.11 -15.93 -0.15
C GLY A 364 -0.38 -16.49 -1.55
N LEU A 365 0.09 -17.73 -1.77
CA LEU A 365 -0.15 -18.47 -3.01
C LEU A 365 -1.65 -18.65 -3.30
N LEU A 366 -2.49 -18.80 -2.27
CA LEU A 366 -3.95 -18.91 -2.47
C LEU A 366 -4.54 -17.64 -3.10
N GLY A 367 -4.08 -16.48 -2.64
CA GLY A 367 -4.44 -15.19 -3.23
C GLY A 367 -4.03 -15.08 -4.69
N VAL A 368 -2.78 -15.44 -5.00
CA VAL A 368 -2.24 -15.42 -6.36
C VAL A 368 -3.05 -16.34 -7.30
N MET A 369 -3.37 -17.55 -6.85
CA MET A 369 -4.21 -18.48 -7.62
C MET A 369 -5.62 -17.92 -7.87
N ALA A 370 -6.22 -17.29 -6.86
CA ALA A 370 -7.52 -16.64 -7.00
C ALA A 370 -7.46 -15.48 -8.01
N LEU A 371 -6.43 -14.64 -7.92
CA LEU A 371 -6.18 -13.51 -8.82
C LEU A 371 -6.01 -13.96 -10.28
N PHE A 372 -5.22 -15.01 -10.52
CA PHE A 372 -5.07 -15.58 -11.86
C PHE A 372 -6.39 -16.14 -12.38
N GLY A 373 -7.14 -16.88 -11.55
CA GLY A 373 -8.45 -17.41 -11.92
C GLY A 373 -9.47 -16.31 -12.27
N ILE A 374 -9.47 -15.21 -11.50
CA ILE A 374 -10.32 -14.05 -11.75
C ILE A 374 -9.93 -13.36 -13.07
N ASN A 375 -8.65 -13.11 -13.31
CA ASN A 375 -8.19 -12.47 -14.53
C ASN A 375 -8.47 -13.32 -15.78
N ILE A 376 -8.21 -14.63 -15.74
CA ILE A 376 -8.62 -15.54 -16.82
C ILE A 376 -10.12 -15.40 -17.11
N ALA A 377 -10.94 -15.41 -16.06
CA ALA A 377 -12.38 -15.31 -16.18
C ALA A 377 -12.81 -13.96 -16.76
N LEU A 378 -12.18 -12.84 -16.35
CA LEU A 378 -12.43 -11.51 -16.89
C LEU A 378 -12.11 -11.45 -18.39
N PHE A 379 -10.98 -11.99 -18.84
CA PHE A 379 -10.64 -12.05 -20.26
C PHE A 379 -11.64 -12.89 -21.06
N GLN A 380 -12.09 -14.02 -20.51
CA GLN A 380 -13.13 -14.84 -21.15
C GLN A 380 -14.52 -14.17 -21.15
N SER A 381 -14.72 -13.18 -20.28
CA SER A 381 -15.97 -12.40 -20.19
C SER A 381 -16.05 -11.22 -21.18
N ILE A 382 -14.98 -10.96 -21.94
CA ILE A 382 -14.98 -9.96 -23.01
C ILE A 382 -16.01 -10.38 -24.08
N ARG A 383 -16.80 -9.41 -24.56
CA ARG A 383 -17.75 -9.66 -25.66
C ARG A 383 -17.05 -9.61 -27.01
N GLN A 384 -17.57 -10.39 -27.97
CA GLN A 384 -17.02 -10.46 -29.33
C GLN A 384 -17.09 -9.13 -30.08
N ASP A 385 -18.19 -8.36 -29.92
CA ASP A 385 -18.39 -7.07 -30.61
C ASP A 385 -17.51 -5.93 -30.07
N THR A 386 -17.04 -6.06 -28.83
CA THR A 386 -16.13 -5.08 -28.19
C THR A 386 -14.79 -5.72 -27.84
N PHE A 387 -14.40 -6.77 -28.57
CA PHE A 387 -13.29 -7.63 -28.15
C PHE A 387 -11.98 -6.86 -28.02
N MET A 388 -11.58 -6.11 -29.06
CA MET A 388 -10.32 -5.34 -29.03
C MET A 388 -10.33 -4.25 -27.95
N GLY A 389 -11.46 -3.55 -27.77
CA GLY A 389 -11.59 -2.53 -26.73
C GLY A 389 -11.55 -3.12 -25.32
N GLY A 390 -12.19 -4.27 -25.11
CA GLY A 390 -12.15 -5.00 -23.84
C GLY A 390 -10.77 -5.58 -23.54
N LEU A 391 -10.07 -6.10 -24.56
CA LEU A 391 -8.71 -6.60 -24.44
C LEU A 391 -7.75 -5.47 -24.05
N PHE A 392 -7.79 -4.35 -24.78
CA PHE A 392 -6.97 -3.18 -24.49
C PHE A 392 -7.21 -2.65 -23.08
N TYR A 393 -8.47 -2.49 -22.70
CA TYR A 393 -8.84 -2.04 -21.36
C TYR A 393 -8.27 -2.95 -20.26
N LEU A 394 -8.47 -4.27 -20.39
CA LEU A 394 -8.01 -5.23 -19.38
C LEU A 394 -6.49 -5.33 -19.30
N VAL A 395 -5.81 -5.38 -20.45
CA VAL A 395 -4.33 -5.39 -20.47
C VAL A 395 -3.80 -4.11 -19.85
N MET A 396 -4.37 -2.95 -20.19
CA MET A 396 -3.91 -1.68 -19.63
C MET A 396 -4.12 -1.59 -18.12
N ILE A 397 -5.30 -1.94 -17.61
CA ILE A 397 -5.54 -1.97 -16.15
C ILE A 397 -4.57 -2.94 -15.48
N LEU A 398 -4.36 -4.12 -16.05
CA LEU A 398 -3.45 -5.11 -15.49
C LEU A 398 -2.00 -4.61 -15.44
N VAL A 399 -1.49 -4.03 -16.53
CA VAL A 399 -0.13 -3.50 -16.60
C VAL A 399 0.02 -2.30 -15.66
N LEU A 400 -0.99 -1.44 -15.55
CA LEU A 400 -1.01 -0.34 -14.59
C LEU A 400 -0.95 -0.84 -13.13
N GLU A 401 -1.72 -1.88 -12.79
CA GLU A 401 -1.70 -2.47 -11.44
C GLU A 401 -0.37 -3.20 -11.12
N LEU A 402 0.41 -3.58 -12.14
CA LEU A 402 1.72 -4.23 -11.96
C LEU A 402 2.89 -3.24 -11.87
N LEU A 403 2.70 -2.01 -12.38
CA LEU A 403 3.72 -0.96 -12.46
C LEU A 403 3.39 0.28 -11.61
N TRP A 404 2.18 0.32 -11.07
CA TRP A 404 1.63 1.40 -10.26
C TRP A 404 0.54 0.83 -9.35
N PHE A 405 -0.18 1.69 -8.62
CA PHE A 405 -1.26 1.26 -7.75
C PHE A 405 -2.48 2.15 -7.89
N GLN A 406 -3.64 1.61 -7.52
CA GLN A 406 -4.92 2.28 -7.68
C GLN A 406 -5.31 3.04 -6.41
N LEU A 407 -5.60 4.35 -6.50
CA LEU A 407 -6.19 5.10 -5.39
C LEU A 407 -7.71 4.92 -5.30
N PRO A 408 -8.30 5.01 -4.09
CA PRO A 408 -9.74 4.88 -3.86
C PRO A 408 -10.61 5.75 -4.76
N ASN A 409 -10.20 6.99 -5.00
CA ASN A 409 -10.95 7.96 -5.79
C ASN A 409 -10.98 7.61 -7.29
N THR A 410 -10.24 6.60 -7.74
CA THR A 410 -10.30 6.10 -9.12
C THR A 410 -11.17 4.85 -9.27
N ILE A 411 -11.49 4.16 -8.16
CA ILE A 411 -12.29 2.93 -8.13
C ILE A 411 -13.64 3.10 -8.85
N PRO A 412 -14.40 4.20 -8.68
CA PRO A 412 -15.67 4.36 -9.38
C PRO A 412 -15.58 4.20 -10.89
N PHE A 413 -14.52 4.73 -11.48
CA PHE A 413 -14.32 4.70 -12.93
C PHE A 413 -13.92 3.32 -13.42
N THR A 414 -12.97 2.66 -12.74
CA THR A 414 -12.54 1.32 -13.15
C THR A 414 -13.63 0.28 -12.94
N VAL A 415 -14.42 0.38 -11.86
CA VAL A 415 -15.60 -0.47 -11.64
C VAL A 415 -16.60 -0.33 -12.78
N LEU A 416 -16.99 0.91 -13.14
CA LEU A 416 -17.98 1.13 -14.18
C LEU A 416 -17.45 0.74 -15.57
N GLY A 417 -16.21 1.08 -15.90
CA GLY A 417 -15.55 0.69 -17.15
C GLY A 417 -15.53 -0.83 -17.32
N SER A 418 -15.08 -1.54 -16.28
CA SER A 418 -15.05 -3.01 -16.24
C SER A 418 -16.45 -3.60 -16.34
N ALA A 419 -17.41 -3.14 -15.52
CA ALA A 419 -18.77 -3.69 -15.52
C ALA A 419 -19.50 -3.48 -16.85
N PHE A 420 -19.22 -2.37 -17.54
CA PHE A 420 -19.83 -2.10 -18.84
C PHE A 420 -19.20 -2.97 -19.93
N LEU A 421 -17.88 -3.15 -19.96
CA LEU A 421 -17.21 -3.95 -20.99
C LEU A 421 -17.30 -5.48 -20.76
N LEU A 422 -17.22 -5.93 -19.52
CA LEU A 422 -16.96 -7.33 -19.12
C LEU A 422 -18.22 -8.04 -18.62
N ARG A 423 -19.30 -7.90 -19.40
CA ARG A 423 -20.66 -8.31 -19.01
C ARG A 423 -21.10 -9.70 -19.49
N ARG A 424 -20.18 -10.55 -19.96
CA ARG A 424 -20.52 -11.94 -20.32
C ARG A 424 -20.45 -12.81 -19.08
N SER A 425 -21.55 -13.50 -18.77
CA SER A 425 -21.57 -14.46 -17.67
C SER A 425 -20.59 -15.60 -17.95
N PHE A 426 -19.62 -15.77 -17.05
CA PHE A 426 -18.68 -16.87 -17.04
C PHE A 426 -18.45 -17.28 -15.58
N PHE A 427 -18.84 -18.51 -15.25
CA PHE A 427 -18.70 -19.05 -13.91
C PHE A 427 -18.05 -20.43 -14.01
N PRO A 428 -16.87 -20.64 -13.40
CA PRO A 428 -16.12 -21.88 -13.58
C PRO A 428 -16.80 -23.09 -12.92
N PHE A 429 -17.67 -22.89 -11.94
CA PHE A 429 -18.29 -23.99 -11.19
C PHE A 429 -19.67 -24.40 -11.74
N LYS A 430 -19.82 -25.68 -12.13
CA LYS A 430 -21.11 -26.28 -12.56
C LYS A 430 -22.20 -26.27 -11.46
N ILE A 431 -21.82 -25.97 -10.22
CA ILE A 431 -22.67 -25.95 -9.01
C ILE A 431 -23.80 -24.90 -9.09
N GLY A 432 -23.63 -23.84 -9.88
CA GLY A 432 -24.51 -22.67 -9.89
C GLY A 432 -25.90 -22.81 -10.54
N LYS A 433 -26.30 -23.98 -11.05
CA LYS A 433 -27.69 -24.21 -11.50
C LYS A 433 -28.57 -24.83 -10.39
N LYS A 434 -28.04 -25.79 -9.61
CA LYS A 434 -28.80 -26.46 -8.54
C LYS A 434 -28.76 -25.71 -7.21
N LEU A 435 -27.73 -24.91 -6.93
CA LEU A 435 -27.53 -24.35 -5.59
C LEU A 435 -28.45 -23.16 -5.24
N ILE A 436 -29.12 -22.49 -6.20
CA ILE A 436 -29.81 -21.20 -5.93
C ILE A 436 -31.27 -21.14 -6.42
N LEU A 437 -31.84 -22.27 -6.86
CA LEU A 437 -33.25 -22.30 -7.30
C LEU A 437 -34.25 -22.66 -6.19
N GLY A 438 -33.78 -23.07 -4.99
CA GLY A 438 -34.66 -23.29 -3.86
C GLY A 438 -35.00 -22.01 -3.10
N ASP A 439 -36.29 -21.75 -2.84
CA ASP A 439 -36.76 -20.55 -2.14
C ASP A 439 -36.07 -20.30 -0.79
N LYS A 440 -35.76 -21.36 -0.03
CA LYS A 440 -35.02 -21.26 1.23
C LYS A 440 -33.62 -20.68 1.03
N LYS A 441 -32.86 -21.18 0.06
CA LYS A 441 -31.48 -20.72 -0.21
C LYS A 441 -31.45 -19.27 -0.70
N LYS A 442 -32.45 -18.87 -1.50
CA LYS A 442 -32.65 -17.47 -1.90
C LYS A 442 -32.88 -16.56 -0.70
N LYS A 443 -33.72 -16.97 0.27
CA LYS A 443 -33.96 -16.21 1.51
C LYS A 443 -32.67 -16.01 2.31
N TYR A 444 -31.86 -17.06 2.47
CA TYR A 444 -30.57 -16.96 3.16
C TYR A 444 -29.58 -16.06 2.44
N ALA A 445 -29.41 -16.21 1.12
CA ALA A 445 -28.52 -15.34 0.33
C ALA A 445 -28.94 -13.86 0.43
N ALA A 446 -30.24 -13.59 0.33
CA ALA A 446 -30.77 -12.24 0.49
C ALA A 446 -30.53 -11.68 1.90
N LEU A 447 -30.70 -12.50 2.95
CA LEU A 447 -30.41 -12.13 4.33
C LEU A 447 -28.92 -11.83 4.52
N SER A 448 -28.03 -12.70 4.04
CA SER A 448 -26.57 -12.49 4.12
C SER A 448 -26.14 -11.20 3.44
N ILE A 449 -26.64 -10.92 2.23
CA ILE A 449 -26.35 -9.64 1.54
C ILE A 449 -26.85 -8.45 2.36
N LYS A 450 -28.05 -8.52 2.95
CA LYS A 450 -28.57 -7.44 3.80
C LYS A 450 -27.69 -7.19 5.02
N VAL A 451 -27.33 -8.25 5.75
CA VAL A 451 -26.49 -8.15 6.94
C VAL A 451 -25.12 -7.57 6.58
N LEU A 452 -24.45 -8.10 5.55
CA LEU A 452 -23.17 -7.58 5.08
C LEU A 452 -23.28 -6.12 4.66
N SER A 453 -24.32 -5.74 3.94
CA SER A 453 -24.53 -4.35 3.52
C SER A 453 -24.72 -3.40 4.70
N PHE A 454 -25.48 -3.82 5.72
CA PHE A 454 -25.67 -3.02 6.93
C PHE A 454 -24.38 -2.87 7.74
N LEU A 455 -23.60 -3.96 7.85
CA LEU A 455 -22.27 -3.92 8.48
C LEU A 455 -21.33 -2.98 7.74
N MET A 456 -21.30 -3.04 6.40
CA MET A 456 -20.50 -2.12 5.58
C MET A 456 -20.90 -0.66 5.80
N MET A 457 -22.20 -0.34 5.79
CA MET A 457 -22.68 1.02 6.01
C MET A 457 -22.35 1.51 7.43
N SER A 458 -22.54 0.65 8.44
CA SER A 458 -22.24 0.99 9.83
C SER A 458 -20.74 1.23 10.03
N TRP A 459 -19.91 0.38 9.44
CA TRP A 459 -18.46 0.53 9.47
C TRP A 459 -18.01 1.78 8.72
N ALA A 460 -18.58 2.06 7.56
CA ALA A 460 -18.29 3.27 6.80
C ALA A 460 -18.58 4.55 7.59
N LEU A 461 -19.75 4.62 8.25
CA LEU A 461 -20.10 5.75 9.10
C LEU A 461 -19.16 5.88 10.29
N PHE A 462 -18.90 4.77 10.98
CA PHE A 462 -17.96 4.75 12.10
C PHE A 462 -16.56 5.21 11.69
N TYR A 463 -16.04 4.68 10.58
CA TYR A 463 -14.71 5.01 10.05
C TYR A 463 -14.62 6.48 9.62
N GLY A 464 -15.66 7.02 8.97
CA GLY A 464 -15.70 8.43 8.60
C GLY A 464 -15.75 9.37 9.82
N VAL A 465 -16.54 9.04 10.84
CA VAL A 465 -16.59 9.80 12.11
C VAL A 465 -15.25 9.73 12.83
N LEU A 466 -14.64 8.55 12.88
CA LEU A 466 -13.32 8.34 13.47
C LEU A 466 -12.27 9.20 12.77
N ASP A 467 -12.19 9.14 11.44
CA ASP A 467 -11.16 9.85 10.67
C ASP A 467 -11.34 11.38 10.77
N TYR A 468 -12.59 11.85 10.78
CA TYR A 468 -12.93 13.25 11.07
C TYR A 468 -12.46 13.67 12.47
N GLN A 469 -12.81 12.91 13.50
CA GLN A 469 -12.44 13.21 14.89
C GLN A 469 -10.93 13.17 15.12
N MET A 470 -10.23 12.19 14.52
CA MET A 470 -8.77 12.14 14.56
C MET A 470 -8.15 13.33 13.85
N HIS A 471 -8.64 13.70 12.67
CA HIS A 471 -8.15 14.88 11.97
C HIS A 471 -8.41 16.17 12.78
N GLU A 472 -9.61 16.34 13.30
CA GLU A 472 -9.97 17.50 14.13
C GLU A 472 -9.02 17.62 15.34
N LYS A 473 -8.73 16.52 16.05
CA LYS A 473 -7.97 16.55 17.31
C LYS A 473 -6.46 16.43 17.15
N LEU A 474 -5.98 15.72 16.13
CA LEU A 474 -4.59 15.31 15.98
C LEU A 474 -3.88 15.95 14.79
N ALA A 475 -4.60 16.53 13.82
CA ALA A 475 -3.94 17.22 12.72
C ALA A 475 -3.07 18.37 13.25
N LEU A 476 -1.87 18.46 12.70
CA LEU A 476 -0.97 19.57 12.90
C LEU A 476 -1.54 20.78 12.16
N ARG A 477 -1.83 21.85 12.90
CA ARG A 477 -2.31 23.10 12.35
C ARG A 477 -1.43 24.25 12.85
N PRO A 478 -1.11 25.25 12.03
CA PRO A 478 -0.26 26.37 12.43
C PRO A 478 -0.75 27.08 13.69
N GLU A 479 -2.06 27.19 13.87
CA GLU A 479 -2.69 27.84 15.02
C GLU A 479 -2.73 27.00 16.31
N ARG A 480 -2.43 25.69 16.23
CA ARG A 480 -2.52 24.79 17.37
C ARG A 480 -1.13 24.57 17.98
N SER A 481 -1.01 24.84 19.28
CA SER A 481 0.23 24.53 20.01
C SER A 481 0.56 23.04 19.90
N LEU A 482 1.82 22.73 19.61
CA LEU A 482 2.27 21.36 19.41
C LEU A 482 2.07 20.47 20.65
N PHE A 483 2.25 21.04 21.84
CA PHE A 483 1.99 20.37 23.11
C PHE A 483 0.53 19.93 23.24
N LEU A 484 -0.43 20.78 22.85
CA LEU A 484 -1.84 20.41 22.83
C LEU A 484 -2.11 19.25 21.86
N SER A 485 -1.47 19.23 20.68
CA SER A 485 -1.57 18.10 19.75
C SER A 485 -1.04 16.80 20.34
N MET A 486 0.06 16.84 21.09
CA MET A 486 0.59 15.68 21.82
C MET A 486 -0.35 15.21 22.93
N GLN A 487 -0.92 16.13 23.71
CA GLN A 487 -1.90 15.80 24.74
C GLN A 487 -3.17 15.20 24.14
N ASN A 488 -3.64 15.75 23.02
CA ASN A 488 -4.78 15.19 22.30
C ASN A 488 -4.49 13.78 21.78
N TYR A 489 -3.25 13.50 21.35
CA TYR A 489 -2.83 12.16 20.98
C TYR A 489 -2.94 11.20 22.18
N LEU A 490 -2.35 11.56 23.31
CA LEU A 490 -2.32 10.71 24.51
C LEU A 490 -3.71 10.47 25.10
N ASN A 491 -4.59 11.47 25.00
CA ASN A 491 -5.96 11.39 25.48
C ASN A 491 -6.95 10.90 24.40
N SER A 492 -6.45 10.45 23.25
CA SER A 492 -7.31 10.00 22.15
C SER A 492 -8.06 8.73 22.55
N PRO A 493 -9.41 8.74 22.58
CA PRO A 493 -10.19 7.54 22.89
C PRO A 493 -10.09 6.48 21.76
N PHE A 494 -9.47 6.85 20.64
CA PHE A 494 -9.41 6.04 19.43
C PHE A 494 -8.21 5.09 19.40
N THR A 495 -7.24 5.24 20.29
CA THR A 495 -6.02 4.40 20.32
C THR A 495 -6.34 2.91 20.43
N ALA A 496 -7.32 2.53 21.26
CA ALA A 496 -7.74 1.14 21.40
C ALA A 496 -8.33 0.57 20.11
N PHE A 497 -9.11 1.37 19.37
CA PHE A 497 -9.66 0.95 18.08
C PHE A 497 -8.58 0.86 17.01
N GLU A 498 -7.71 1.88 16.93
CA GLU A 498 -6.58 1.91 16.01
C GLU A 498 -5.68 0.69 16.20
N ALA A 499 -5.42 0.27 17.44
CA ALA A 499 -4.65 -0.94 17.74
C ALA A 499 -5.26 -2.22 17.14
N LEU A 500 -6.59 -2.29 16.98
CA LEU A 500 -7.27 -3.43 16.37
C LEU A 500 -7.11 -3.49 14.85
N ILE A 501 -6.99 -2.34 14.19
CA ILE A 501 -6.82 -2.22 12.73
C ILE A 501 -5.36 -2.00 12.31
N GLY A 502 -4.42 -2.09 13.25
CA GLY A 502 -2.98 -1.98 13.00
C GLY A 502 -2.36 -0.60 13.20
N GLY A 503 -3.14 0.40 13.61
CA GLY A 503 -2.62 1.64 14.20
C GLY A 503 -1.85 2.57 13.29
N SER A 504 -1.88 2.35 11.98
CA SER A 504 -1.04 3.09 11.04
C SER A 504 -1.30 4.60 11.05
N ARG A 505 -2.54 5.05 11.33
CA ARG A 505 -2.80 6.50 11.54
C ARG A 505 -2.15 7.01 12.81
N GLN A 506 -2.33 6.32 13.94
CA GLN A 506 -1.73 6.75 15.20
C GLN A 506 -0.20 6.75 15.14
N VAL A 507 0.41 5.71 14.57
CA VAL A 507 1.85 5.67 14.35
C VAL A 507 2.31 6.83 13.46
N GLY A 508 1.55 7.13 12.39
CA GLY A 508 1.78 8.28 11.52
C GLY A 508 1.71 9.63 12.26
N TYR A 509 0.66 9.85 13.06
CA TYR A 509 0.51 11.06 13.87
C TYR A 509 1.62 11.19 14.92
N ALA A 510 1.98 10.10 15.61
CA ALA A 510 3.07 10.09 16.58
C ALA A 510 4.40 10.52 15.94
N ARG A 511 4.69 10.00 14.74
CA ARG A 511 5.85 10.39 13.93
C ARG A 511 5.80 11.87 13.56
N SER A 512 4.68 12.34 12.97
CA SER A 512 4.56 13.72 12.50
C SER A 512 4.65 14.74 13.63
N VAL A 513 3.93 14.52 14.73
CA VAL A 513 3.92 15.43 15.88
C VAL A 513 5.31 15.48 16.55
N THR A 514 6.00 14.35 16.67
CA THR A 514 7.35 14.34 17.25
C THR A 514 8.40 14.93 16.32
N TYR A 515 8.29 14.70 15.01
CA TYR A 515 9.17 15.33 14.03
C TYR A 515 9.05 16.85 14.05
N GLU A 516 7.82 17.37 14.04
CA GLU A 516 7.57 18.81 14.15
C GLU A 516 8.09 19.39 15.47
N PHE A 517 8.07 18.61 16.54
CA PHE A 517 8.61 19.02 17.84
C PHE A 517 10.11 19.18 17.80
N VAL A 518 10.81 18.15 17.34
CA VAL A 518 12.27 18.19 17.19
C VAL A 518 12.68 19.34 16.27
N ARG A 519 11.92 19.58 15.18
CA ARG A 519 12.15 20.71 14.29
C ARG A 519 11.98 22.06 15.00
N ALA A 520 10.90 22.25 15.75
CA ALA A 520 10.62 23.48 16.48
C ALA A 520 11.68 23.75 17.56
N VAL A 521 12.08 22.73 18.31
CA VAL A 521 13.13 22.82 19.33
C VAL A 521 14.47 23.27 18.75
N ARG A 522 14.87 22.70 17.60
CA ARG A 522 16.11 23.09 16.90
C ARG A 522 16.07 24.54 16.39
N GLN A 523 14.89 25.05 16.08
CA GLN A 523 14.71 26.44 15.61
C GLN A 523 14.67 27.45 16.77
N SER A 524 14.21 27.04 17.96
CA SER A 524 13.98 27.94 19.11
C SER A 524 14.52 27.38 20.45
N PRO A 525 15.81 27.03 20.58
CA PRO A 525 16.34 26.24 21.71
C PRO A 525 16.23 26.85 23.12
N LYS A 526 15.65 28.04 23.29
CA LYS A 526 15.58 28.78 24.57
C LYS A 526 14.27 28.59 25.34
N GLU A 527 13.29 27.85 24.83
CA GLU A 527 12.02 27.61 25.52
C GLU A 527 12.12 26.40 26.49
N ASP A 528 11.26 26.37 27.52
CA ASP A 528 11.12 25.18 28.37
C ASP A 528 10.32 24.10 27.64
N TYR A 529 11.05 23.10 27.14
CA TYR A 529 10.49 21.96 26.42
C TYR A 529 10.13 20.77 27.30
N GLY A 530 10.34 20.84 28.61
CA GLY A 530 10.13 19.71 29.53
C GLY A 530 8.77 19.02 29.39
N PRO A 531 7.64 19.74 29.36
CA PRO A 531 6.32 19.15 29.13
C PRO A 531 6.19 18.42 27.79
N ALA A 532 6.73 19.00 26.71
CA ALA A 532 6.67 18.41 25.37
C ALA A 532 7.57 17.17 25.24
N VAL A 533 8.78 17.19 25.83
CA VAL A 533 9.65 16.01 25.91
C VAL A 533 8.94 14.87 26.65
N ARG A 534 8.34 15.14 27.81
CA ARG A 534 7.57 14.13 28.55
C ARG A 534 6.42 13.56 27.71
N ALA A 535 5.70 14.42 27.00
CA ALA A 535 4.61 13.98 26.14
C ALA A 535 5.12 13.10 24.98
N SER A 536 6.22 13.46 24.30
CA SER A 536 6.85 12.62 23.28
C SER A 536 7.30 11.25 23.82
N LEU A 537 7.88 11.21 25.03
CA LEU A 537 8.28 9.95 25.67
C LEU A 537 7.06 9.08 26.02
N SER A 538 5.98 9.69 26.52
CA SER A 538 4.72 8.99 26.74
C SER A 538 4.11 8.47 25.44
N ILE A 539 4.22 9.20 24.33
CA ILE A 539 3.79 8.73 23.00
C ILE A 539 4.59 7.47 22.60
N ALA A 540 5.91 7.49 22.75
CA ALA A 540 6.75 6.33 22.44
C ALA A 540 6.41 5.11 23.31
N GLN A 541 6.13 5.32 24.59
CA GLN A 541 5.66 4.26 25.50
C GLN A 541 4.29 3.72 25.09
N ASP A 542 3.35 4.61 24.72
CA ASP A 542 2.00 4.25 24.27
C ASP A 542 2.04 3.41 22.98
N LEU A 543 2.94 3.76 22.06
CA LEU A 543 3.18 2.98 20.83
C LEU A 543 3.59 1.53 21.15
N ILE A 544 4.56 1.34 22.04
CA ILE A 544 4.98 0.00 22.45
C ILE A 544 3.88 -0.71 23.24
N LYS A 545 3.18 -0.02 24.14
CA LYS A 545 2.15 -0.65 24.98
C LYS A 545 0.94 -1.12 24.17
N ASN A 546 0.42 -0.27 23.30
CA ASN A 546 -0.86 -0.51 22.63
C ASN A 546 -0.71 -1.19 21.26
N PHE A 547 0.46 -1.06 20.62
CA PHE A 547 0.68 -1.55 19.25
C PHE A 547 1.78 -2.62 19.15
N SER A 548 2.26 -3.20 20.27
CA SER A 548 3.27 -4.28 20.29
C SER A 548 2.80 -5.65 19.81
N ARG A 549 1.56 -5.76 19.31
CA ARG A 549 1.12 -7.02 18.69
C ARG A 549 1.88 -7.21 17.39
N GLY A 550 2.14 -8.46 17.01
CA GLY A 550 2.77 -8.77 15.72
C GLY A 550 2.00 -8.11 14.57
N GLY A 551 2.73 -7.61 13.56
CA GLY A 551 2.12 -6.88 12.43
C GLY A 551 1.98 -5.38 12.65
N ASN A 552 2.86 -4.74 13.43
CA ASN A 552 3.04 -3.28 13.40
C ASN A 552 4.52 -2.92 13.58
N ALA A 553 5.33 -3.20 12.56
CA ALA A 553 6.76 -2.91 12.61
C ALA A 553 7.02 -1.42 12.82
N ASN A 554 6.18 -0.57 12.21
CA ASN A 554 6.29 0.89 12.29
C ASN A 554 6.15 1.43 13.72
N ALA A 555 5.30 0.84 14.57
CA ALA A 555 5.19 1.30 15.96
C ALA A 555 6.52 1.12 16.72
N HIS A 556 7.20 -0.01 16.51
CA HIS A 556 8.49 -0.28 17.15
C HIS A 556 9.60 0.62 16.64
N THR A 557 9.64 0.87 15.33
CA THR A 557 10.65 1.75 14.73
C THR A 557 10.45 3.20 15.17
N VAL A 558 9.22 3.71 15.11
CA VAL A 558 8.89 5.09 15.51
C VAL A 558 9.15 5.30 17.00
N ALA A 559 8.75 4.37 17.88
CA ALA A 559 9.02 4.51 19.31
C ALA A 559 10.52 4.61 19.63
N ASN A 560 11.35 3.75 19.04
CA ASN A 560 12.80 3.80 19.27
C ASN A 560 13.46 5.04 18.67
N ASN A 561 12.99 5.51 17.50
CA ASN A 561 13.44 6.78 16.93
C ASN A 561 13.08 7.96 17.85
N ILE A 562 11.88 8.00 18.43
CA ILE A 562 11.50 9.04 19.39
C ILE A 562 12.44 9.03 20.59
N TYR A 563 12.69 7.87 21.22
CA TYR A 563 13.63 7.79 22.33
C TYR A 563 15.05 8.23 21.94
N GLY A 564 15.54 7.80 20.77
CA GLY A 564 16.86 8.18 20.25
C GLY A 564 16.99 9.68 20.04
N GLU A 565 16.02 10.31 19.38
CA GLU A 565 16.02 11.77 19.14
C GLU A 565 15.99 12.56 20.46
N MET A 566 15.22 12.10 21.47
CA MET A 566 15.16 12.75 22.78
C MET A 566 16.44 12.55 23.62
N ALA A 567 17.15 11.44 23.42
CA ALA A 567 18.37 11.13 24.17
C ALA A 567 19.63 11.78 23.59
N ILE A 568 19.66 12.02 22.27
CA ILE A 568 20.84 12.55 21.56
C ILE A 568 20.77 14.06 21.37
N SER A 569 19.59 14.64 21.12
CA SER A 569 19.51 16.07 20.82
C SER A 569 19.92 16.90 22.04
N PRO A 570 20.86 17.87 21.92
CA PRO A 570 21.36 18.65 23.04
C PRO A 570 20.26 19.33 23.87
N GLU A 571 19.20 19.78 23.19
CA GLU A 571 18.09 20.53 23.78
C GLU A 571 17.15 19.65 24.62
N THR A 572 17.10 18.35 24.34
CA THR A 572 16.17 17.40 24.99
C THR A 572 16.89 16.40 25.90
N LYS A 573 18.20 16.18 25.70
CA LYS A 573 19.03 15.21 26.43
C LYS A 573 18.98 15.41 27.95
N THR A 574 18.96 16.66 28.42
CA THR A 574 18.88 16.98 29.86
C THR A 574 17.56 16.51 30.48
N TYR A 575 16.43 16.76 29.80
CA TYR A 575 15.11 16.31 30.24
C TYR A 575 14.99 14.79 30.20
N PHE A 576 15.54 14.15 29.15
CA PHE A 576 15.52 12.70 29.00
C PHE A 576 16.21 11.99 30.16
N PHE A 577 17.37 12.50 30.59
CA PHE A 577 18.17 11.87 31.65
C PHE A 577 17.91 12.41 33.05
N HIS A 578 16.91 13.28 33.24
CA HIS A 578 16.50 13.77 34.56
C HIS A 578 15.91 12.64 35.44
N SER A 579 15.42 11.55 34.86
CA SER A 579 14.99 10.35 35.58
C SER A 579 15.45 9.08 34.87
N LEU A 580 15.44 7.95 35.59
CA LEU A 580 15.81 6.63 35.03
C LEU A 580 14.68 6.03 34.18
N GLU A 581 13.45 6.48 34.35
CA GLU A 581 12.26 5.88 33.72
C GLU A 581 12.30 5.90 32.18
N PRO A 582 12.56 7.03 31.49
CA PRO A 582 12.65 7.05 30.02
C PRO A 582 13.69 6.07 29.47
N PHE A 583 14.82 5.93 30.17
CA PHE A 583 15.89 5.04 29.78
C PHE A 583 15.49 3.56 29.93
N GLN A 584 14.77 3.19 31.01
CA GLN A 584 14.23 1.83 31.16
C GLN A 584 13.15 1.52 30.11
N ASN A 585 12.28 2.49 29.82
CA ASN A 585 11.27 2.33 28.77
C ASN A 585 11.92 2.16 27.39
N TRP A 586 13.01 2.88 27.10
CA TRP A 586 13.78 2.71 25.88
C TRP A 586 14.44 1.33 25.80
N LYS A 587 15.00 0.83 26.90
CA LYS A 587 15.54 -0.55 26.97
C LYS A 587 14.47 -1.59 26.62
N SER A 588 13.25 -1.45 27.16
CA SER A 588 12.12 -2.32 26.80
C SER A 588 11.71 -2.16 25.33
N ALA A 589 11.70 -0.93 24.80
CA ALA A 589 11.41 -0.67 23.39
C ALA A 589 12.46 -1.29 22.45
N ALA A 590 13.74 -1.25 22.82
CA ALA A 590 14.84 -1.85 22.06
C ALA A 590 14.72 -3.39 22.03
N GLN A 591 14.42 -4.01 23.18
CA GLN A 591 14.14 -5.45 23.24
C GLN A 591 12.92 -5.84 22.38
N SER A 592 11.89 -5.00 22.40
CA SER A 592 10.71 -5.20 21.54
C SER A 592 11.07 -5.08 20.05
N LEU A 593 11.90 -4.12 19.67
CA LEU A 593 12.37 -3.96 18.30
C LEU A 593 13.13 -5.20 17.83
N ILE A 594 14.10 -5.70 18.61
CA ILE A 594 14.87 -6.92 18.24
C ILE A 594 13.93 -8.13 18.09
N LYS A 595 12.89 -8.21 18.92
CA LYS A 595 11.93 -9.32 18.87
C LYS A 595 11.08 -9.30 17.59
N PHE A 596 10.56 -8.14 17.21
CA PHE A 596 9.55 -8.04 16.14
C PHE A 596 10.10 -7.54 14.81
N VAL A 597 11.24 -6.85 14.83
CA VAL A 597 11.88 -6.21 13.67
C VAL A 597 13.40 -6.44 13.74
N PRO A 598 13.87 -7.71 13.78
CA PRO A 598 15.26 -8.05 14.11
C PRO A 598 16.31 -7.48 13.16
N PHE A 599 15.94 -7.23 11.90
CA PHE A 599 16.85 -6.72 10.87
C PHE A 599 16.90 -5.18 10.79
N ARG A 600 16.39 -4.51 11.83
CA ARG A 600 16.38 -3.04 11.96
C ARG A 600 17.21 -2.54 13.13
N ALA A 601 18.34 -3.19 13.41
CA ALA A 601 19.22 -2.74 14.48
C ALA A 601 19.92 -1.39 14.16
N ASP A 602 19.81 -0.88 12.93
CA ASP A 602 20.15 0.50 12.57
C ASP A 602 19.47 1.53 13.49
N ILE A 603 18.22 1.25 13.86
CA ILE A 603 17.43 2.11 14.75
C ILE A 603 17.99 2.12 16.17
N LEU A 604 18.76 1.11 16.56
CA LEU A 604 19.35 0.99 17.89
C LEU A 604 20.72 1.64 18.01
N ILE A 605 21.30 2.17 16.92
CA ILE A 605 22.59 2.87 16.95
C ILE A 605 22.59 3.96 18.04
N PRO A 606 21.58 4.86 18.14
CA PRO A 606 21.47 5.81 19.25
C PRO A 606 21.50 5.17 20.64
N HIS A 607 20.80 4.05 20.84
CA HIS A 607 20.71 3.39 22.13
C HIS A 607 22.04 2.76 22.53
N LEU A 608 22.67 2.04 21.59
CA LEU A 608 23.97 1.41 21.77
C LEU A 608 25.08 2.44 22.01
N SER A 609 25.05 3.58 21.31
CA SER A 609 25.95 4.71 21.55
C SER A 609 25.83 5.24 22.99
N VAL A 610 24.60 5.52 23.45
CA VAL A 610 24.36 6.01 24.82
C VAL A 610 24.80 4.98 25.88
N LEU A 611 24.59 3.69 25.64
CA LEU A 611 25.07 2.63 26.54
C LEU A 611 26.60 2.61 26.62
N MET A 612 27.28 2.73 25.47
CA MET A 612 28.74 2.83 25.40
C MET A 612 29.28 4.06 26.13
N GLU A 613 28.72 5.26 25.88
CA GLU A 613 29.09 6.51 26.56
C GLU A 613 28.98 6.41 28.09
N ARG A 614 28.05 5.58 28.58
CA ARG A 614 27.78 5.38 30.01
C ARG A 614 28.55 4.21 30.63
N GLY A 615 29.42 3.54 29.88
CA GLY A 615 30.13 2.35 30.36
C GLY A 615 29.24 1.14 30.64
N GLN A 616 28.04 1.10 30.06
CA GLN A 616 27.07 0.00 30.20
C GLN A 616 27.40 -1.15 29.23
N GLU A 617 28.66 -1.58 29.24
CA GLU A 617 29.24 -2.56 28.30
C GLU A 617 28.51 -3.90 28.31
N LYS A 618 28.03 -4.36 29.49
CA LYS A 618 27.28 -5.62 29.61
C LYS A 618 25.97 -5.57 28.83
N GLU A 619 25.27 -4.43 28.87
CA GLU A 619 24.03 -4.25 28.09
C GLU A 619 24.30 -4.15 26.59
N VAL A 620 25.40 -3.50 26.17
CA VAL A 620 25.82 -3.46 24.77
C VAL A 620 26.07 -4.88 24.25
N LEU A 621 26.82 -5.69 25.01
CA LEU A 621 27.08 -7.09 24.67
C LEU A 621 25.79 -7.93 24.59
N ASP A 622 24.89 -7.86 25.58
CA ASP A 622 23.63 -8.61 25.57
C ASP A 622 22.73 -8.23 24.37
N LEU A 623 22.62 -6.94 24.04
CA LEU A 623 21.85 -6.50 22.88
C LEU A 623 22.50 -6.94 21.55
N SER A 624 23.81 -6.75 21.40
CA SER A 624 24.54 -7.18 20.21
C SER A 624 24.45 -8.70 20.01
N GLU A 625 24.60 -9.51 21.06
CA GLU A 625 24.46 -10.96 20.97
C GLU A 625 23.04 -11.39 20.56
N ARG A 626 22.00 -10.71 21.05
CA ARG A 626 20.62 -10.98 20.63
C ARG A 626 20.39 -10.67 19.15
N ILE A 627 20.99 -9.59 18.64
CA ILE A 627 20.95 -9.25 17.21
C ILE A 627 21.72 -10.31 16.41
N LEU A 628 22.94 -10.64 16.82
CA LEU A 628 23.79 -11.64 16.15
C LEU A 628 23.21 -13.05 16.16
N LYS A 629 22.41 -13.39 17.17
CA LYS A 629 21.65 -14.65 17.19
C LYS A 629 20.60 -14.72 16.08
N LYS A 630 20.11 -13.58 15.58
CA LYS A 630 19.14 -13.49 14.47
C LYS A 630 19.83 -13.33 13.13
N ASP A 631 20.91 -12.56 13.09
CA ASP A 631 21.73 -12.30 11.93
C ASP A 631 23.21 -12.25 12.35
N PRO A 632 23.95 -13.37 12.23
CA PRO A 632 25.35 -13.44 12.65
C PRO A 632 26.28 -12.45 11.94
N SER A 633 25.85 -11.95 10.79
CA SER A 633 26.59 -10.98 9.96
C SER A 633 26.14 -9.53 10.17
N HIS A 634 25.29 -9.25 11.16
CA HIS A 634 24.71 -7.92 11.32
C HIS A 634 25.79 -6.86 11.65
N PRO A 635 26.08 -5.90 10.75
CA PRO A 635 27.24 -5.02 10.89
C PRO A 635 27.19 -4.12 12.12
N VAL A 636 26.00 -3.61 12.47
CA VAL A 636 25.81 -2.79 13.69
C VAL A 636 26.17 -3.57 14.96
N ALA A 637 25.67 -4.80 15.11
CA ALA A 637 25.93 -5.57 16.31
C ALA A 637 27.40 -6.00 16.44
N LEU A 638 28.02 -6.37 15.31
CA LEU A 638 29.46 -6.63 15.22
C LEU A 638 30.28 -5.41 15.63
N TRP A 639 29.93 -4.22 15.10
CA TRP A 639 30.61 -2.97 15.41
C TRP A 639 30.60 -2.66 16.91
N TYR A 640 29.41 -2.64 17.53
CA TYR A 640 29.29 -2.32 18.96
C TYR A 640 29.86 -3.40 19.86
N LYS A 641 29.72 -4.69 19.52
CA LYS A 641 30.37 -5.79 20.25
C LYS A 641 31.89 -5.63 20.21
N GLY A 642 32.43 -5.39 19.02
CA GLY A 642 33.87 -5.20 18.80
C GLY A 642 34.45 -4.04 19.59
N GLY A 643 33.73 -2.90 19.63
CA GLY A 643 34.11 -1.71 20.41
C GLY A 643 34.22 -1.97 21.91
N VAL A 644 33.36 -2.82 22.49
CA VAL A 644 33.48 -3.23 23.91
C VAL A 644 34.69 -4.14 24.11
N LEU A 645 34.88 -5.13 23.23
CA LEU A 645 35.89 -6.17 23.41
C LEU A 645 37.32 -5.68 23.18
N VAL A 646 37.53 -4.68 22.31
CA VAL A 646 38.85 -4.11 22.02
C VAL A 646 39.45 -3.36 23.23
N GLY A 647 38.61 -2.94 24.18
CA GLY A 647 39.05 -2.29 25.42
C GLY A 647 39.70 -3.23 26.44
N ARG A 648 39.81 -4.54 26.17
CA ARG A 648 40.30 -5.55 27.13
C ARG A 648 41.34 -6.47 26.51
N ASP A 649 42.48 -6.65 27.16
CA ASP A 649 43.60 -7.47 26.65
C ASP A 649 43.19 -8.88 26.23
N ARG A 650 42.36 -9.56 27.04
CA ARG A 650 41.94 -10.95 26.79
C ARG A 650 41.00 -11.11 25.59
N THR A 651 40.27 -10.05 25.22
CA THR A 651 39.28 -10.10 24.13
C THR A 651 39.64 -9.17 22.98
N PHE A 652 40.84 -8.58 23.00
CA PHE A 652 41.29 -7.62 21.99
C PHE A 652 41.21 -8.20 20.57
N GLN A 653 41.73 -9.42 20.39
CA GLN A 653 41.73 -10.08 19.07
C GLN A 653 40.31 -10.33 18.55
N GLU A 654 39.41 -10.83 19.42
CA GLU A 654 38.00 -11.00 19.08
C GLU A 654 37.35 -9.65 18.74
N GLY A 655 37.67 -8.60 19.51
CA GLY A 655 37.17 -7.25 19.29
C GLY A 655 37.54 -6.69 17.92
N ILE A 656 38.82 -6.78 17.54
CA ILE A 656 39.28 -6.37 16.21
C ILE A 656 38.59 -7.18 15.11
N CYS A 657 38.42 -8.49 15.28
CA CYS A 657 37.72 -9.29 14.28
C CYS A 657 36.26 -8.86 14.09
N ASN A 658 35.52 -8.60 15.17
CA ASN A 658 34.15 -8.10 15.05
C ASN A 658 34.10 -6.72 14.35
N LEU A 659 35.05 -5.82 14.64
CA LEU A 659 35.12 -4.51 13.96
C LEU A 659 35.42 -4.67 12.47
N GLN A 660 36.40 -5.50 12.10
CA GLN A 660 36.76 -5.77 10.71
C GLN A 660 35.60 -6.44 9.95
N GLU A 661 34.89 -7.39 10.57
CA GLU A 661 33.69 -7.99 10.00
C GLU A 661 32.56 -6.97 9.85
N GLY A 662 32.33 -6.10 10.85
CA GLY A 662 31.35 -5.03 10.75
C GLY A 662 31.62 -4.08 9.58
N ILE A 663 32.89 -3.72 9.36
CA ILE A 663 33.36 -2.95 8.20
C ILE A 663 33.11 -3.71 6.90
N TYR A 664 33.49 -4.99 6.85
CA TYR A 664 33.29 -5.85 5.69
C TYR A 664 31.81 -6.02 5.30
N PHE A 665 30.93 -6.17 6.29
CA PHE A 665 29.47 -6.26 6.09
C PHE A 665 28.79 -4.89 5.93
N GLY A 666 29.56 -3.80 5.85
CA GLY A 666 29.07 -2.49 5.43
C GLY A 666 28.38 -1.68 6.52
N ILE A 667 28.93 -1.65 7.74
CA ILE A 667 28.48 -0.72 8.81
C ILE A 667 28.38 0.74 8.35
N GLU A 668 29.21 1.14 7.36
CA GLU A 668 29.20 2.47 6.75
C GLU A 668 27.86 2.82 6.08
N ARG A 669 27.02 1.82 5.77
CA ARG A 669 25.65 2.03 5.28
C ARG A 669 24.76 2.69 6.34
N PHE A 670 25.07 2.52 7.62
CA PHE A 670 24.19 2.91 8.73
C PHE A 670 24.73 4.06 9.56
N MET A 671 26.04 4.22 9.61
CA MET A 671 26.70 5.32 10.31
C MET A 671 28.04 5.67 9.65
N PRO A 672 28.45 6.94 9.66
CA PRO A 672 29.75 7.33 9.13
C PRO A 672 30.89 6.78 10.01
N ILE A 673 31.95 6.29 9.38
CA ILE A 673 33.20 5.92 10.05
C ILE A 673 34.33 6.81 9.50
N PRO A 674 35.09 7.50 10.35
CA PRO A 674 36.26 8.25 9.91
C PRO A 674 37.23 7.35 9.14
N LYS A 675 37.72 7.84 7.99
CA LYS A 675 38.62 7.08 7.12
C LYS A 675 39.85 6.55 7.87
N ASP A 676 40.48 7.40 8.68
CA ASP A 676 41.69 7.05 9.44
C ASP A 676 41.41 5.95 10.47
N GLU A 677 40.22 5.95 11.09
CA GLU A 677 39.81 4.93 12.06
C GLU A 677 39.58 3.58 11.36
N LYS A 678 38.91 3.59 10.20
CA LYS A 678 38.73 2.42 9.35
C LYS A 678 40.07 1.83 8.91
N GLU A 679 40.97 2.66 8.39
CA GLU A 679 42.31 2.22 7.96
C GLU A 679 43.10 1.63 9.13
N LYS A 680 43.05 2.28 10.31
CA LYS A 680 43.67 1.77 11.53
C LYS A 680 43.15 0.38 11.90
N ILE A 681 41.83 0.17 11.95
CA ILE A 681 41.21 -1.12 12.26
C ILE A 681 41.60 -2.19 11.23
N MET A 682 41.55 -1.86 9.93
CA MET A 682 41.85 -2.79 8.86
C MET A 682 43.35 -3.12 8.74
N SER A 683 44.24 -2.27 9.26
CA SER A 683 45.69 -2.50 9.24
C SER A 683 46.18 -3.51 10.29
N VAL A 684 45.35 -3.84 11.30
CA VAL A 684 45.72 -4.80 12.34
C VAL A 684 45.67 -6.21 11.76
N ASN A 685 46.84 -6.80 11.53
CA ASN A 685 47.00 -8.15 10.98
C ASN A 685 46.60 -9.23 12.01
N ILE A 686 45.31 -9.50 12.10
CA ILE A 686 44.74 -10.60 12.88
C ILE A 686 44.08 -11.59 11.91
N LEU A 687 44.34 -12.88 12.11
CA LEU A 687 43.65 -13.96 11.40
C LEU A 687 42.24 -14.10 11.96
N CYS A 688 41.28 -13.37 11.38
CA CYS A 688 39.86 -13.56 11.64
C CYS A 688 39.37 -14.72 10.77
N GLY A 689 38.69 -15.70 11.37
CA GLY A 689 38.15 -16.86 10.65
C GLY A 689 36.94 -16.48 9.80
N PHE A 690 37.13 -15.63 8.79
CA PHE A 690 36.05 -15.18 7.92
C PHE A 690 35.40 -16.39 7.24
N SER A 691 34.14 -16.68 7.60
CA SER A 691 33.33 -17.62 6.83
C SER A 691 33.00 -16.97 5.48
N LYS A 692 33.81 -17.24 4.47
CA LYS A 692 33.57 -16.76 3.09
C LYS A 692 32.31 -17.34 2.43
N ASN A 693 31.57 -18.22 3.13
CA ASN A 693 30.47 -19.01 2.56
C ASN A 693 29.07 -18.40 2.69
N HIS A 694 28.94 -17.13 3.11
CA HIS A 694 27.64 -16.45 3.22
C HIS A 694 27.62 -15.21 2.31
N ARG A 695 27.28 -15.41 1.04
CA ARG A 695 26.71 -14.38 0.16
C ARG A 695 25.51 -14.97 -0.55
#